data_AF-F8PUD2-F1
#
_entry.id   AF-F8PUD2-F1
#
_cell.length_a   1.000
_cell.length_b   1.000
_cell.length_c   1.000
_cell.angle_alpha   90.00
_cell.angle_beta   90.00
_cell.angle_gamma   90.00
#
_symmetry.space_group_name_H-M   'P 1'
#
loop_
_entity.id
_entity.type
_entity.pdbx_description
1 polymer ?
#
loop_
_entity_poly.entity_id
_entity_poly.type
_entity_poly.pdbx_seq_one_letter_code
_entity_poly.pdbx_strand_id
1 'polypeptide(L)'
;MITVPWHAQETLAKCRALNTRPGASTNERLQLDRFQPGTNPIVIRNASIWTGLDNGLDVLQADLFLDKGLIKSVGEIDLTILAKDRTKEITVIDAHGTWLTPGIVDVHSHMSVDAAPALSGASDANSMKGLTLPWLRSIDGLNTHDDSYAHSIAGGVTTSLILPGSADAIGGQAFTIKLRSTQERSSSSLLVEPPFGLNGSDVDLEVPPRWRHMKLVLFAALSYSGTRMDTVWSYREAYNRARQVKNSQEEYCSKALAGDWTGLGSFPESFQWEALVDVLRGKVKVHTHCYEAVDFDAFVRLSNEFQFSVAAFHHAHEAYLVSDVLKKAYEHPPAVAMFAAFSRYKREAYRHSEFVPRLLHDDGIKVIMESDHPAIQSRYLLHEAQQAHYYDLPENVALASVISTAAEVLGLDHRLGYIKEGKSILTQKYVVLWDSHPLALGATPLQVIIDGIPQISSPHASIKPASLQSSPTTPDFEKEAADAIKYESLPPLEPSRTVTDLVIFYNVSSVWAREAGTVQAAFGVQEGESRGVVVVDNGRLVCANVLEAACASYMSSGSVQVDLQGGSLAPALVAAGSAIGLQDIAGEPSTGDGTVYDVMKSIPSVVGGDSSIIKAIDGLQYGSRNALVAHHSGVTTAITAPTSNGVIAGLSAHFSLGSAHRLQQGAVINDVASVHVKIRHLGEPSVSPQIAALRRLLLEPQGRERGK
;
A
#
# COMPACT_ATOMS: atom_id res chain seq x y z
N MET A 1 -15.46 -60.80 -12.05
CA MET A 1 -15.89 -59.62 -12.82
C MET A 1 -15.44 -58.41 -12.04
N ILE A 2 -14.63 -57.54 -12.65
CA ILE A 2 -14.26 -56.26 -12.05
C ILE A 2 -15.48 -55.35 -12.22
N THR A 3 -16.11 -54.94 -11.12
CA THR A 3 -17.25 -54.03 -11.16
C THR A 3 -16.72 -52.60 -11.31
N VAL A 4 -16.79 -52.05 -12.51
CA VAL A 4 -16.37 -50.68 -12.79
C VAL A 4 -17.49 -49.71 -12.34
N PRO A 5 -17.20 -48.69 -11.52
CA PRO A 5 -18.21 -47.72 -11.10
C PRO A 5 -18.79 -46.93 -12.28
N TRP A 6 -20.06 -46.53 -12.19
CA TRP A 6 -20.72 -45.69 -13.19
C TRP A 6 -19.97 -44.35 -13.44
N HIS A 7 -19.37 -43.77 -12.40
CA HIS A 7 -18.58 -42.53 -12.47
C HIS A 7 -17.09 -42.75 -12.77
N ALA A 8 -16.70 -43.92 -13.30
CA ALA A 8 -15.29 -44.25 -13.51
C ALA A 8 -14.58 -43.27 -14.46
N GLN A 9 -15.23 -42.84 -15.55
CA GLN A 9 -14.60 -41.94 -16.52
C GLN A 9 -14.33 -40.55 -15.92
N GLU A 10 -15.30 -39.98 -15.20
CA GLU A 10 -15.17 -38.72 -14.48
C GLU A 10 -14.06 -38.80 -13.41
N THR A 11 -14.03 -39.91 -12.67
CA THR A 11 -13.00 -40.17 -11.67
C THR A 11 -11.60 -40.25 -12.28
N LEU A 12 -11.45 -40.94 -13.41
CA LEU A 12 -10.18 -41.03 -14.13
C LEU A 12 -9.73 -39.66 -14.66
N ALA A 13 -10.66 -38.84 -15.15
CA ALA A 13 -10.38 -37.46 -15.56
C ALA A 13 -9.91 -36.62 -14.36
N LYS A 14 -10.63 -36.68 -13.24
CA LYS A 14 -10.25 -35.97 -11.99
C LYS A 14 -8.85 -36.38 -11.53
N CYS A 15 -8.56 -37.68 -11.55
CA CYS A 15 -7.24 -38.21 -11.18
C CYS A 15 -6.10 -37.71 -12.07
N ARG A 16 -6.32 -37.61 -13.39
CA ARG A 16 -5.32 -37.06 -14.31
C ARG A 16 -5.09 -35.56 -14.09
N ALA A 17 -6.15 -34.83 -13.75
CA ALA A 17 -6.10 -33.38 -13.54
C ALA A 17 -5.54 -32.93 -12.17
N LEU A 18 -5.36 -33.86 -11.21
CA LEU A 18 -4.88 -33.49 -9.88
C LEU A 18 -3.55 -32.74 -9.92
N ASN A 19 -2.62 -33.11 -10.80
CA ASN A 19 -1.28 -32.53 -10.85
C ASN A 19 -1.09 -31.49 -11.97
N THR A 20 -2.15 -31.12 -12.69
CA THR A 20 -2.08 -30.07 -13.71
C THR A 20 -1.83 -28.71 -13.06
N ARG A 21 -0.73 -28.04 -13.40
CA ARG A 21 -0.42 -26.70 -12.89
C ARG A 21 -1.32 -25.64 -13.53
N PRO A 22 -1.65 -24.54 -12.83
CA PRO A 22 -2.40 -23.43 -13.42
C PRO A 22 -1.62 -22.76 -14.55
N GLY A 23 -2.34 -22.17 -15.50
CA GLY A 23 -1.73 -21.46 -16.61
C GLY A 23 -2.75 -20.74 -17.49
N ALA A 24 -2.24 -19.92 -18.41
CA ALA A 24 -3.07 -19.24 -19.39
C ALA A 24 -3.73 -20.25 -20.35
N SER A 25 -5.01 -20.04 -20.66
CA SER A 25 -5.69 -20.78 -21.73
C SER A 25 -5.09 -20.39 -23.08
N THR A 26 -4.87 -21.37 -23.95
CA THR A 26 -4.37 -21.18 -25.33
C THR A 26 -5.45 -20.69 -26.29
N ASN A 27 -6.69 -20.53 -25.84
CA ASN A 27 -7.82 -20.18 -26.71
C ASN A 27 -7.87 -18.69 -27.03
N GLU A 28 -8.04 -18.39 -28.30
CA GLU A 28 -8.25 -17.03 -28.79
C GLU A 28 -9.64 -16.47 -28.38
N ARG A 29 -9.67 -15.55 -27.41
CA ARG A 29 -10.79 -14.65 -27.05
C ARG A 29 -11.14 -13.56 -28.09
N LEU A 30 -12.34 -13.62 -28.65
CA LEU A 30 -12.83 -12.57 -29.54
C LEU A 30 -13.28 -11.28 -28.82
N GLN A 31 -13.59 -11.38 -27.52
CA GLN A 31 -14.05 -10.28 -26.66
C GLN A 31 -13.72 -10.54 -25.18
N LEU A 32 -13.86 -9.51 -24.33
CA LEU A 32 -13.75 -9.69 -22.87
C LEU A 32 -14.95 -10.40 -22.24
N ASP A 33 -14.67 -11.16 -21.18
CA ASP A 33 -15.69 -11.84 -20.33
C ASP A 33 -16.75 -10.86 -19.81
N ARG A 34 -16.34 -9.62 -19.51
CA ARG A 34 -17.18 -8.54 -18.94
C ARG A 34 -17.55 -7.46 -19.97
N PHE A 35 -17.36 -7.74 -21.27
CA PHE A 35 -17.71 -6.80 -22.33
C PHE A 35 -19.22 -6.50 -22.30
N GLN A 36 -19.58 -5.23 -22.33
CA GLN A 36 -20.98 -4.82 -22.41
C GLN A 36 -21.36 -4.56 -23.89
N PRO A 37 -22.38 -5.24 -24.42
CA PRO A 37 -22.90 -4.91 -25.74
C PRO A 37 -23.31 -3.44 -25.82
N GLY A 38 -22.93 -2.78 -26.92
CA GLY A 38 -23.15 -1.34 -27.10
C GLY A 38 -21.99 -0.45 -26.63
N THR A 39 -20.94 -0.99 -26.01
CA THR A 39 -19.72 -0.22 -25.75
C THR A 39 -19.04 0.14 -27.07
N ASN A 40 -18.82 1.44 -27.28
CA ASN A 40 -18.12 1.98 -28.44
C ASN A 40 -16.63 1.59 -28.42
N PRO A 41 -16.02 1.31 -29.58
CA PRO A 41 -14.57 1.23 -29.69
C PRO A 41 -13.93 2.58 -29.33
N ILE A 42 -12.71 2.54 -28.78
CA ILE A 42 -11.98 3.75 -28.35
C ILE A 42 -10.64 3.79 -29.08
N VAL A 43 -10.29 4.95 -29.64
CA VAL A 43 -8.94 5.25 -30.13
C VAL A 43 -8.35 6.34 -29.26
N ILE A 44 -7.20 6.07 -28.63
CA ILE A 44 -6.39 7.06 -27.92
C ILE A 44 -5.27 7.47 -28.87
N ARG A 45 -5.14 8.75 -29.18
CA ARG A 45 -4.17 9.27 -30.15
C ARG A 45 -3.02 10.00 -29.48
N ASN A 46 -1.85 9.97 -30.12
CA ASN A 46 -0.70 10.79 -29.75
C ASN A 46 -0.31 10.63 -28.27
N ALA A 47 -0.09 9.40 -27.82
CA ALA A 47 0.27 9.09 -26.43
C ALA A 47 1.72 8.62 -26.30
N SER A 48 2.35 8.98 -25.18
CA SER A 48 3.56 8.36 -24.65
C SER A 48 3.16 7.08 -23.89
N ILE A 49 3.23 5.93 -24.54
CA ILE A 49 2.73 4.65 -24.02
C ILE A 49 3.85 3.87 -23.34
N TRP A 50 3.78 3.73 -22.02
CA TRP A 50 4.61 2.77 -21.29
C TRP A 50 4.00 1.37 -21.43
N THR A 51 4.71 0.43 -22.04
CA THR A 51 4.13 -0.87 -22.40
C THR A 51 4.30 -1.93 -21.32
N GLY A 52 5.23 -1.72 -20.40
CA GLY A 52 5.69 -2.71 -19.42
C GLY A 52 6.60 -3.79 -20.02
N LEU A 53 6.83 -3.80 -21.34
CA LEU A 53 7.77 -4.71 -22.00
C LEU A 53 9.22 -4.34 -21.71
N ASP A 54 10.14 -5.24 -22.05
CA ASP A 54 11.59 -5.07 -21.86
C ASP A 54 11.95 -4.62 -20.44
N ASN A 55 11.44 -5.35 -19.44
CA ASN A 55 11.59 -5.01 -18.01
C ASN A 55 11.12 -3.58 -17.66
N GLY A 56 10.09 -3.08 -18.36
CA GLY A 56 9.52 -1.75 -18.14
C GLY A 56 10.28 -0.61 -18.82
N LEU A 57 11.22 -0.90 -19.72
CA LEU A 57 12.00 0.11 -20.45
C LEU A 57 11.36 0.53 -21.79
N ASP A 58 10.37 -0.23 -22.28
CA ASP A 58 9.74 0.04 -23.57
C ASP A 58 8.65 1.13 -23.47
N VAL A 59 8.92 2.27 -24.13
CA VAL A 59 8.02 3.43 -24.24
C VAL A 59 7.85 3.83 -25.70
N LEU A 60 6.60 3.89 -26.15
CA LEU A 60 6.24 4.15 -27.55
C LEU A 60 5.53 5.50 -27.70
N GLN A 61 5.78 6.22 -28.78
CA GLN A 61 4.92 7.33 -29.23
C GLN A 61 3.94 6.81 -30.27
N ALA A 62 2.68 6.62 -29.90
CA ALA A 62 1.73 5.89 -30.75
C ALA A 62 0.26 6.21 -30.44
N ASP A 63 -0.62 5.77 -31.35
CA ASP A 63 -2.05 5.64 -31.11
C ASP A 63 -2.36 4.22 -30.57
N LEU A 64 -3.48 4.06 -29.88
CA LEU A 64 -3.94 2.81 -29.29
C LEU A 64 -5.43 2.60 -29.57
N PHE A 65 -5.79 1.42 -30.09
CA PHE A 65 -7.17 1.08 -30.42
C PHE A 65 -7.72 -0.05 -29.55
N LEU A 66 -8.83 0.24 -28.89
CA LEU A 66 -9.61 -0.66 -28.05
C LEU A 66 -10.92 -1.01 -28.76
N ASP A 67 -11.20 -2.31 -28.91
CA ASP A 67 -12.52 -2.81 -29.32
C ASP A 67 -12.86 -4.09 -28.56
N LYS A 68 -14.14 -4.23 -28.20
CA LYS A 68 -14.67 -5.34 -27.39
C LYS A 68 -13.93 -5.52 -26.05
N GLY A 69 -13.43 -4.42 -25.50
CA GLY A 69 -12.59 -4.36 -24.29
C GLY A 69 -11.16 -4.88 -24.48
N LEU A 70 -10.74 -5.20 -25.70
CA LEU A 70 -9.39 -5.69 -26.03
C LEU A 70 -8.61 -4.61 -26.77
N ILE A 71 -7.29 -4.51 -26.55
CA ILE A 71 -6.44 -3.73 -27.46
C ILE A 71 -6.24 -4.53 -28.73
N LYS A 72 -6.64 -3.92 -29.85
CA LYS A 72 -6.53 -4.51 -31.19
C LYS A 72 -5.26 -4.09 -31.91
N SER A 73 -4.77 -2.87 -31.66
CA SER A 73 -3.53 -2.36 -32.25
C SER A 73 -2.91 -1.25 -31.41
N VAL A 74 -1.59 -1.12 -31.52
CA VAL A 74 -0.77 -0.03 -30.96
C VAL A 74 0.17 0.41 -32.07
N GLY A 75 0.22 1.70 -32.38
CA GLY A 75 0.99 2.23 -33.50
C GLY A 75 0.24 3.36 -34.20
N GLU A 76 0.52 3.60 -35.49
CA GLU A 76 -0.24 4.56 -36.29
C GLU A 76 -1.59 3.97 -36.69
N ILE A 77 -2.69 4.69 -36.42
CA ILE A 77 -4.06 4.18 -36.64
C ILE A 77 -4.83 5.07 -37.60
N ASP A 78 -5.16 4.52 -38.77
CA ASP A 78 -5.98 5.19 -39.78
C ASP A 78 -7.49 5.05 -39.44
N LEU A 79 -8.06 6.13 -38.90
CA LEU A 79 -9.47 6.23 -38.58
C LEU A 79 -10.39 6.02 -39.80
N THR A 80 -9.92 6.30 -41.02
CA THR A 80 -10.75 6.12 -42.23
C THR A 80 -10.97 4.65 -42.55
N ILE A 81 -10.04 3.78 -42.15
CA ILE A 81 -10.19 2.31 -42.29
C ILE A 81 -11.16 1.80 -41.24
N LEU A 82 -11.05 2.26 -40.00
CA LEU A 82 -11.96 1.87 -38.92
C LEU A 82 -13.39 2.37 -39.16
N ALA A 83 -13.56 3.59 -39.69
CA ALA A 83 -14.86 4.18 -40.00
C ALA A 83 -15.58 3.55 -41.20
N LYS A 84 -14.92 2.68 -42.00
CA LYS A 84 -15.59 1.91 -43.06
C LYS A 84 -16.53 0.85 -42.49
N ASP A 85 -16.29 0.40 -41.26
CA ASP A 85 -17.26 -0.38 -40.48
C ASP A 85 -18.30 0.57 -39.86
N ARG A 86 -19.28 0.98 -40.68
CA ARG A 86 -20.30 2.00 -40.35
C ARG A 86 -21.31 1.58 -39.27
N THR A 87 -21.02 0.54 -38.50
CA THR A 87 -21.96 -0.07 -37.56
C THR A 87 -21.83 0.46 -36.12
N LYS A 88 -20.75 1.21 -35.79
CA LYS A 88 -20.51 1.75 -34.45
C LYS A 88 -19.86 3.13 -34.49
N GLU A 89 -20.24 3.98 -33.53
CA GLU A 89 -19.54 5.22 -33.24
C GLU A 89 -18.19 4.91 -32.57
N ILE A 90 -17.11 5.58 -33.00
CA ILE A 90 -15.77 5.42 -32.43
C ILE A 90 -15.49 6.62 -31.54
N THR A 91 -15.17 6.37 -30.27
CA THR A 91 -14.74 7.41 -29.35
C THR A 91 -13.26 7.70 -29.58
N VAL A 92 -12.93 8.94 -29.94
CA VAL A 92 -11.53 9.37 -30.12
C VAL A 92 -11.12 10.25 -28.94
N ILE A 93 -10.01 9.89 -28.29
CA ILE A 93 -9.39 10.64 -27.19
C ILE A 93 -8.01 11.08 -27.68
N ASP A 94 -7.73 12.37 -27.71
CA ASP A 94 -6.38 12.88 -27.96
C ASP A 94 -5.62 12.98 -26.63
N ALA A 95 -4.49 12.28 -26.52
CA ALA A 95 -3.63 12.31 -25.34
C ALA A 95 -2.68 13.52 -25.35
N HIS A 96 -2.57 14.28 -26.44
CA HIS A 96 -1.71 15.47 -26.53
C HIS A 96 -0.23 15.22 -26.14
N GLY A 97 0.29 14.03 -26.41
CA GLY A 97 1.65 13.60 -26.07
C GLY A 97 1.82 13.12 -24.63
N THR A 98 0.77 13.15 -23.81
CA THR A 98 0.82 12.72 -22.40
C THR A 98 0.91 11.20 -22.24
N TRP A 99 0.96 10.74 -20.99
CA TRP A 99 1.34 9.37 -20.66
C TRP A 99 0.16 8.40 -20.61
N LEU A 100 0.35 7.21 -21.17
CA LEU A 100 -0.59 6.10 -21.11
C LEU A 100 0.10 4.86 -20.52
N THR A 101 -0.49 4.26 -19.50
CA THR A 101 0.02 3.03 -18.87
C THR A 101 -1.05 1.94 -18.87
N PRO A 102 -0.68 0.66 -18.68
CA PRO A 102 -1.64 -0.33 -18.19
C PRO A 102 -2.21 0.12 -16.83
N GLY A 103 -3.38 -0.40 -16.49
CA GLY A 103 -4.05 -0.14 -15.23
C GLY A 103 -3.24 -0.65 -14.04
N ILE A 104 -3.26 0.13 -12.95
CA ILE A 104 -2.57 -0.23 -11.71
C ILE A 104 -3.25 -1.47 -11.09
N VAL A 105 -2.42 -2.35 -10.54
CA VAL A 105 -2.78 -3.63 -9.91
C VAL A 105 -2.34 -3.61 -8.45
N ASP A 106 -3.30 -3.64 -7.52
CA ASP A 106 -3.04 -3.71 -6.08
C ASP A 106 -3.01 -5.16 -5.61
N VAL A 107 -1.88 -5.65 -5.11
CA VAL A 107 -1.74 -7.04 -4.66
C VAL A 107 -2.19 -7.27 -3.22
N HIS A 108 -2.50 -6.21 -2.46
CA HIS A 108 -2.91 -6.32 -1.06
C HIS A 108 -3.94 -5.25 -0.71
N SER A 109 -5.19 -5.68 -0.63
CA SER A 109 -6.30 -4.81 -0.27
C SER A 109 -7.33 -5.57 0.55
N HIS A 110 -7.95 -4.86 1.50
CA HIS A 110 -9.15 -5.28 2.21
C HIS A 110 -10.38 -4.47 1.77
N MET A 111 -10.26 -3.67 0.70
CA MET A 111 -11.40 -3.05 0.04
C MET A 111 -12.49 -4.10 -0.21
N SER A 112 -13.75 -3.70 -0.14
CA SER A 112 -14.96 -4.53 -0.22
C SER A 112 -15.27 -5.35 1.04
N VAL A 113 -14.29 -5.97 1.69
CA VAL A 113 -14.48 -6.72 2.95
C VAL A 113 -14.28 -5.85 4.19
N ASP A 114 -13.66 -4.69 4.05
CA ASP A 114 -13.58 -3.60 5.04
C ASP A 114 -14.06 -2.30 4.36
N ALA A 115 -15.34 -2.29 3.99
CA ALA A 115 -15.89 -1.31 3.06
C ALA A 115 -15.95 0.11 3.65
N ALA A 116 -15.78 1.12 2.79
CA ALA A 116 -16.05 2.51 3.11
C ALA A 116 -17.51 2.89 2.72
N PRO A 117 -18.19 3.71 3.55
CA PRO A 117 -17.78 4.16 4.88
C PRO A 117 -17.71 2.97 5.86
N ALA A 118 -16.75 3.02 6.78
CA ALA A 118 -16.54 1.96 7.77
C ALA A 118 -17.77 1.84 8.70
N LEU A 119 -18.53 0.76 8.52
CA LEU A 119 -19.73 0.44 9.29
C LEU A 119 -19.61 -0.96 9.88
N SER A 120 -20.11 -1.16 11.10
CA SER A 120 -20.02 -2.46 11.77
C SER A 120 -20.69 -3.61 11.00
N GLY A 121 -21.76 -3.31 10.25
CA GLY A 121 -22.46 -4.29 9.42
C GLY A 121 -21.79 -4.61 8.08
N ALA A 122 -20.66 -3.97 7.77
CA ALA A 122 -19.88 -4.17 6.54
C ALA A 122 -18.42 -4.60 6.84
N SER A 123 -18.16 -5.07 8.07
CA SER A 123 -16.84 -5.54 8.50
C SER A 123 -16.76 -7.06 8.36
N ASP A 124 -16.24 -7.52 7.24
CA ASP A 124 -16.11 -8.93 6.84
C ASP A 124 -14.64 -9.37 6.65
N ALA A 125 -13.68 -8.49 6.96
CA ALA A 125 -12.26 -8.71 6.68
C ALA A 125 -11.60 -9.83 7.51
N ASN A 126 -12.02 -10.05 8.76
CA ASN A 126 -11.41 -11.04 9.66
C ASN A 126 -12.47 -11.89 10.37
N SER A 127 -12.18 -13.19 10.57
CA SER A 127 -13.05 -14.10 11.32
C SER A 127 -12.38 -14.57 12.61
N MET A 128 -12.81 -14.02 13.75
CA MET A 128 -12.29 -14.40 15.08
C MET A 128 -12.81 -15.76 15.58
N LYS A 129 -13.01 -16.74 14.69
CA LYS A 129 -13.58 -18.07 15.00
C LYS A 129 -12.54 -19.19 15.04
N GLY A 130 -11.29 -18.90 14.70
CA GLY A 130 -10.20 -19.85 14.83
C GLY A 130 -8.94 -19.39 14.12
N LEU A 131 -7.79 -19.90 14.56
CA LEU A 131 -6.49 -19.48 14.02
C LEU A 131 -6.24 -20.00 12.59
N THR A 132 -6.97 -21.01 12.13
CA THR A 132 -6.74 -21.66 10.83
C THR A 132 -8.06 -21.94 10.12
N LEU A 133 -8.37 -21.13 9.11
CA LEU A 133 -9.66 -21.09 8.41
C LEU A 133 -9.50 -21.11 6.87
N PRO A 134 -8.78 -22.08 6.27
CA PRO A 134 -8.53 -22.13 4.81
C PRO A 134 -9.79 -22.26 3.94
N TRP A 135 -10.93 -22.64 4.52
CA TRP A 135 -12.22 -22.79 3.83
C TRP A 135 -12.99 -21.47 3.69
N LEU A 136 -12.59 -20.40 4.39
CA LEU A 136 -13.18 -19.09 4.20
C LEU A 136 -12.71 -18.46 2.89
N ARG A 137 -13.51 -17.56 2.34
CA ARG A 137 -13.30 -16.96 1.03
C ARG A 137 -13.72 -15.49 1.09
N SER A 138 -12.82 -14.57 0.71
CA SER A 138 -13.15 -13.14 0.72
C SER A 138 -14.34 -12.79 -0.18
N ILE A 139 -14.56 -13.55 -1.27
CA ILE A 139 -15.72 -13.40 -2.15
C ILE A 139 -17.07 -13.45 -1.42
N ASP A 140 -17.17 -14.25 -0.36
CA ASP A 140 -18.42 -14.44 0.39
C ASP A 140 -18.79 -13.20 1.23
N GLY A 141 -17.84 -12.27 1.46
CA GLY A 141 -18.03 -10.98 2.14
C GLY A 141 -17.78 -9.77 1.25
N LEU A 142 -17.60 -9.94 -0.06
CA LEU A 142 -17.34 -8.82 -0.99
C LEU A 142 -18.57 -7.92 -1.11
N ASN A 143 -18.56 -6.76 -0.47
CA ASN A 143 -19.54 -5.70 -0.65
C ASN A 143 -19.34 -4.96 -2.00
N THR A 144 -20.36 -4.96 -2.86
CA THR A 144 -20.35 -4.27 -4.16
C THR A 144 -20.73 -2.79 -4.10
N HIS A 145 -21.09 -2.28 -2.90
CA HIS A 145 -21.45 -0.88 -2.64
C HIS A 145 -20.36 -0.10 -1.89
N ASP A 146 -19.13 -0.60 -1.89
CA ASP A 146 -18.00 0.09 -1.27
C ASP A 146 -17.64 1.36 -2.05
N ASP A 147 -17.66 2.51 -1.39
CA ASP A 147 -17.29 3.80 -1.98
C ASP A 147 -15.80 3.85 -2.40
N SER A 148 -14.98 2.98 -1.81
CA SER A 148 -13.55 2.87 -2.09
C SER A 148 -13.26 2.46 -3.53
N TYR A 149 -14.19 1.80 -4.24
CA TYR A 149 -14.00 1.47 -5.66
C TYR A 149 -13.80 2.73 -6.50
N ALA A 150 -14.70 3.70 -6.36
CA ALA A 150 -14.63 4.95 -7.13
C ALA A 150 -13.39 5.76 -6.74
N HIS A 151 -13.05 5.77 -5.44
CA HIS A 151 -11.84 6.44 -4.96
C HIS A 151 -10.57 5.86 -5.56
N SER A 152 -10.46 4.53 -5.58
CA SER A 152 -9.30 3.79 -6.09
C SER A 152 -9.17 3.92 -7.60
N ILE A 153 -10.28 3.83 -8.34
CA ILE A 153 -10.33 4.10 -9.78
C ILE A 153 -9.82 5.50 -10.09
N ALA A 154 -10.21 6.52 -9.31
CA ALA A 154 -9.73 7.89 -9.51
C ALA A 154 -8.21 8.05 -9.33
N GLY A 155 -7.53 7.09 -8.67
CA GLY A 155 -6.07 7.02 -8.56
C GLY A 155 -5.39 6.14 -9.61
N GLY A 156 -6.13 5.61 -10.59
CA GLY A 156 -5.60 4.74 -11.64
C GLY A 156 -5.62 3.24 -11.31
N VAL A 157 -6.10 2.84 -10.13
CA VAL A 157 -6.24 1.42 -9.75
C VAL A 157 -7.40 0.79 -10.50
N THR A 158 -7.15 -0.34 -11.14
CA THR A 158 -8.14 -1.03 -11.97
C THR A 158 -8.46 -2.42 -11.46
N THR A 159 -7.50 -3.04 -10.78
CA THR A 159 -7.56 -4.42 -10.30
C THR A 159 -6.98 -4.48 -8.89
N SER A 160 -7.60 -5.25 -8.01
CA SER A 160 -7.10 -5.50 -6.66
C SER A 160 -7.27 -6.96 -6.27
N LEU A 161 -6.29 -7.53 -5.58
CA LEU A 161 -6.47 -8.78 -4.84
C LEU A 161 -7.11 -8.47 -3.48
N ILE A 162 -8.32 -8.99 -3.26
CA ILE A 162 -9.03 -8.82 -1.99
C ILE A 162 -8.75 -10.02 -1.10
N LEU A 163 -8.05 -9.78 0.01
CA LEU A 163 -7.64 -10.81 0.97
C LEU A 163 -8.38 -10.65 2.29
N PRO A 164 -8.59 -11.75 3.05
CA PRO A 164 -8.79 -11.65 4.49
C PRO A 164 -7.68 -10.85 5.17
N GLY A 165 -7.97 -10.30 6.35
CA GLY A 165 -7.03 -9.53 7.15
C GLY A 165 -5.94 -10.38 7.82
N SER A 166 -5.35 -9.84 8.88
CA SER A 166 -4.19 -10.41 9.57
C SER A 166 -4.50 -11.05 10.93
N ALA A 167 -5.77 -11.33 11.25
CA ALA A 167 -6.12 -11.91 12.53
C ALA A 167 -5.72 -13.39 12.68
N ASP A 168 -5.78 -14.18 11.61
CA ASP A 168 -5.67 -15.63 11.63
C ASP A 168 -4.38 -16.11 10.92
N ALA A 169 -3.79 -17.23 11.35
CA ALA A 169 -2.60 -17.79 10.69
C ALA A 169 -2.93 -18.18 9.24
N ILE A 170 -4.09 -18.81 9.02
CA ILE A 170 -4.66 -19.00 7.68
C ILE A 170 -6.00 -18.30 7.65
N GLY A 171 -6.04 -17.07 7.14
CA GLY A 171 -7.27 -16.25 7.08
C GLY A 171 -8.27 -16.73 6.02
N GLY A 172 -7.80 -17.44 5.00
CA GLY A 172 -8.63 -18.02 3.96
C GLY A 172 -8.24 -17.58 2.55
N GLN A 173 -9.12 -17.89 1.61
CA GLN A 173 -8.91 -17.69 0.19
C GLN A 173 -9.16 -16.23 -0.21
N ALA A 174 -8.31 -15.72 -1.09
CA ALA A 174 -8.39 -14.37 -1.64
C ALA A 174 -8.83 -14.39 -3.12
N PHE A 175 -9.40 -13.29 -3.58
CA PHE A 175 -9.97 -13.17 -4.93
C PHE A 175 -9.56 -11.85 -5.59
N THR A 176 -9.06 -11.94 -6.82
CA THR A 176 -8.76 -10.76 -7.64
C THR A 176 -10.03 -10.23 -8.28
N ILE A 177 -10.26 -8.93 -8.17
CA ILE A 177 -11.44 -8.23 -8.74
C ILE A 177 -11.01 -7.08 -9.63
N LYS A 178 -11.84 -6.73 -10.63
CA LYS A 178 -11.76 -5.42 -11.31
C LYS A 178 -12.76 -4.48 -10.68
N LEU A 179 -12.33 -3.24 -10.45
CA LEU A 179 -13.06 -2.28 -9.62
C LEU A 179 -14.30 -1.68 -10.28
N ARG A 180 -14.40 -1.74 -11.62
CA ARG A 180 -15.58 -1.27 -12.34
C ARG A 180 -16.82 -2.05 -11.92
N SER A 181 -17.92 -1.36 -11.63
CA SER A 181 -19.21 -1.99 -11.38
C SER A 181 -19.77 -2.73 -12.60
N THR A 182 -20.64 -3.72 -12.39
CA THR A 182 -21.30 -4.45 -13.47
C THR A 182 -22.81 -4.24 -13.39
N GLN A 183 -23.51 -4.51 -14.51
CA GLN A 183 -24.97 -4.51 -14.53
C GLN A 183 -25.54 -5.65 -13.67
N GLU A 184 -24.80 -6.76 -13.52
CA GLU A 184 -25.18 -7.90 -12.68
C GLU A 184 -25.13 -7.58 -11.18
N ARG A 185 -24.23 -6.67 -10.75
CA ARG A 185 -24.06 -6.21 -9.36
C ARG A 185 -23.74 -7.31 -8.34
N SER A 186 -23.38 -8.51 -8.79
CA SER A 186 -22.92 -9.62 -7.94
C SER A 186 -21.42 -9.52 -7.67
N SER A 187 -20.96 -10.06 -6.55
CA SER A 187 -19.53 -10.15 -6.23
C SER A 187 -18.78 -11.00 -7.27
N SER A 188 -19.41 -12.07 -7.76
CA SER A 188 -18.86 -12.94 -8.81
C SER A 188 -18.60 -12.22 -10.12
N SER A 189 -19.43 -11.24 -10.48
CA SER A 189 -19.26 -10.45 -11.70
C SER A 189 -18.02 -9.55 -11.69
N LEU A 190 -17.44 -9.30 -10.50
CA LEU A 190 -16.24 -8.48 -10.35
C LEU A 190 -14.95 -9.26 -10.60
N LEU A 191 -14.98 -10.59 -10.48
CA LEU A 191 -13.80 -11.44 -10.45
C LEU A 191 -12.97 -11.37 -11.74
N VAL A 192 -11.66 -11.43 -11.57
CA VAL A 192 -10.71 -11.71 -12.63
C VAL A 192 -10.44 -13.20 -12.63
N GLU A 193 -10.85 -13.87 -13.72
CA GLU A 193 -10.51 -15.28 -13.96
C GLU A 193 -10.90 -16.23 -12.81
N PRO A 194 -12.18 -16.26 -12.39
CA PRO A 194 -12.62 -17.01 -11.21
C PRO A 194 -12.32 -18.50 -11.32
N PRO A 195 -11.94 -19.20 -10.23
CA PRO A 195 -11.79 -20.65 -10.22
C PRO A 195 -13.02 -21.37 -10.79
N PHE A 196 -12.80 -22.46 -11.53
CA PHE A 196 -13.88 -23.28 -12.08
C PHE A 196 -14.81 -23.80 -10.98
N GLY A 197 -16.11 -23.93 -11.29
CA GLY A 197 -17.13 -24.38 -10.34
C GLY A 197 -17.62 -23.32 -9.36
N LEU A 198 -16.91 -22.19 -9.18
CA LEU A 198 -17.31 -21.15 -8.21
C LEU A 198 -18.64 -20.47 -8.58
N ASN A 199 -18.84 -20.20 -9.86
CA ASN A 199 -20.02 -19.50 -10.39
C ASN A 199 -20.93 -20.44 -11.20
N GLY A 200 -20.88 -21.75 -10.94
CA GLY A 200 -21.58 -22.76 -11.74
C GLY A 200 -20.97 -23.01 -13.12
N SER A 201 -19.75 -22.53 -13.38
CA SER A 201 -18.98 -22.94 -14.55
C SER A 201 -18.62 -24.42 -14.46
N ASP A 202 -18.81 -25.15 -15.56
CA ASP A 202 -18.38 -26.53 -15.66
C ASP A 202 -16.86 -26.64 -15.43
N VAL A 203 -16.47 -27.66 -14.66
CA VAL A 203 -15.06 -27.98 -14.46
C VAL A 203 -14.57 -28.71 -15.71
N ASP A 204 -13.90 -27.98 -16.59
CA ASP A 204 -13.18 -28.58 -17.70
C ASP A 204 -11.80 -29.04 -17.22
N LEU A 205 -11.65 -30.37 -17.09
CA LEU A 205 -10.43 -31.01 -16.61
C LEU A 205 -9.36 -31.17 -17.71
N GLU A 206 -9.67 -30.81 -18.96
CA GLU A 206 -8.74 -30.87 -20.11
C GLU A 206 -7.94 -29.57 -20.27
N VAL A 207 -8.38 -28.47 -19.66
CA VAL A 207 -7.68 -27.18 -19.67
C VAL A 207 -6.91 -26.93 -18.37
N PRO A 208 -5.83 -26.12 -18.38
CA PRO A 208 -5.16 -25.72 -17.16
C PRO A 208 -6.14 -25.05 -16.17
N PRO A 209 -6.08 -25.38 -14.86
CA PRO A 209 -6.86 -24.67 -13.87
C PRO A 209 -6.43 -23.19 -13.78
N ARG A 210 -7.29 -22.37 -13.20
CA ARG A 210 -7.01 -20.95 -12.94
C ARG A 210 -6.29 -20.80 -11.60
N TRP A 211 -5.50 -19.74 -11.45
CA TRP A 211 -4.85 -19.45 -10.18
C TRP A 211 -5.87 -19.22 -9.06
N ARG A 212 -5.54 -19.74 -7.88
CA ARG A 212 -6.22 -19.41 -6.62
C ARG A 212 -5.25 -18.63 -5.74
N HIS A 213 -5.77 -17.92 -4.74
CA HIS A 213 -4.96 -17.14 -3.81
C HIS A 213 -5.33 -17.47 -2.37
N MET A 214 -4.35 -17.43 -1.47
CA MET A 214 -4.54 -17.74 -0.06
C MET A 214 -3.79 -16.73 0.81
N LYS A 215 -4.46 -16.16 1.81
CA LYS A 215 -3.88 -15.28 2.81
C LYS A 215 -3.38 -16.06 4.01
N LEU A 216 -2.09 -15.95 4.28
CA LEU A 216 -1.41 -16.45 5.46
C LEU A 216 -0.79 -15.30 6.25
N VAL A 217 -0.55 -15.53 7.53
CA VAL A 217 -0.04 -14.52 8.46
C VAL A 217 0.93 -15.16 9.45
N LEU A 218 2.13 -14.60 9.58
CA LEU A 218 3.06 -14.96 10.65
C LEU A 218 2.72 -14.14 11.89
N PHE A 219 2.88 -14.75 13.07
CA PHE A 219 2.56 -14.14 14.36
C PHE A 219 1.07 -13.76 14.60
N ALA A 220 0.14 -14.31 13.81
CA ALA A 220 -1.32 -14.13 13.99
C ALA A 220 -1.86 -14.52 15.39
N ALA A 221 -1.16 -15.43 16.09
CA ALA A 221 -1.61 -15.91 17.39
C ALA A 221 -1.71 -14.79 18.45
N LEU A 222 -1.08 -13.63 18.25
CA LEU A 222 -1.23 -12.49 19.17
C LEU A 222 -2.70 -12.07 19.33
N SER A 223 -3.48 -12.10 18.25
CA SER A 223 -4.92 -11.83 18.25
C SER A 223 -5.72 -12.84 19.09
N TYR A 224 -5.10 -13.98 19.40
CA TYR A 224 -5.63 -15.10 20.19
C TYR A 224 -4.86 -15.32 21.50
N SER A 225 -4.05 -14.35 21.94
CA SER A 225 -3.18 -14.45 23.14
C SER A 225 -2.14 -15.60 23.10
N GLY A 226 -1.73 -16.01 21.90
CA GLY A 226 -0.69 -17.01 21.66
C GLY A 226 0.64 -16.41 21.20
N THR A 227 1.55 -17.27 20.79
CA THR A 227 2.93 -16.96 20.44
C THR A 227 3.26 -17.34 18.99
N ARG A 228 4.44 -16.94 18.49
CA ARG A 228 4.95 -17.41 17.19
C ARG A 228 5.01 -18.94 17.08
N MET A 229 5.31 -19.63 18.19
CA MET A 229 5.36 -21.09 18.20
C MET A 229 3.98 -21.70 17.94
N ASP A 230 2.93 -21.10 18.50
CA ASP A 230 1.55 -21.55 18.31
C ASP A 230 1.11 -21.37 16.85
N THR A 231 1.45 -20.22 16.24
CA THR A 231 1.22 -19.99 14.80
C THR A 231 1.96 -21.00 13.92
N VAL A 232 3.24 -21.28 14.21
CA VAL A 232 4.03 -22.26 13.43
C VAL A 232 3.48 -23.68 13.61
N TRP A 233 3.05 -24.04 14.82
CA TRP A 233 2.40 -25.33 15.07
C TRP A 233 1.08 -25.47 14.33
N SER A 234 0.23 -24.45 14.32
CA SER A 234 -1.06 -24.49 13.59
C SER A 234 -0.85 -24.70 12.08
N TYR A 235 0.18 -24.09 11.49
CA TYR A 235 0.58 -24.39 10.12
C TYR A 235 0.97 -25.85 9.92
N ARG A 236 1.84 -26.39 10.79
CA ARG A 236 2.26 -27.80 10.69
C ARG A 236 1.08 -28.75 10.76
N GLU A 237 0.17 -28.52 11.69
CA GLU A 237 -1.03 -29.34 11.84
C GLU A 237 -1.89 -29.29 10.57
N ALA A 238 -2.19 -28.09 10.09
CA ALA A 238 -3.05 -27.87 8.93
C ALA A 238 -2.47 -28.45 7.63
N TYR A 239 -1.18 -28.20 7.36
CA TYR A 239 -0.52 -28.74 6.18
C TYR A 239 -0.26 -30.24 6.29
N ASN A 240 -0.07 -30.79 7.51
CA ASN A 240 -0.04 -32.25 7.70
C ASN A 240 -1.40 -32.86 7.37
N ARG A 241 -2.50 -32.22 7.78
CA ARG A 241 -3.86 -32.67 7.44
C ARG A 241 -4.10 -32.64 5.94
N ALA A 242 -3.71 -31.55 5.27
CA ALA A 242 -3.78 -31.43 3.82
C ALA A 242 -2.93 -32.50 3.12
N ARG A 243 -1.71 -32.76 3.61
CA ARG A 243 -0.81 -33.81 3.08
C ARG A 243 -1.44 -35.20 3.18
N GLN A 244 -2.10 -35.52 4.29
CA GLN A 244 -2.83 -36.79 4.43
C GLN A 244 -3.94 -36.92 3.38
N VAL A 245 -4.73 -35.86 3.15
CA VAL A 245 -5.76 -35.87 2.10
C VAL A 245 -5.13 -36.05 0.72
N LYS A 246 -4.06 -35.29 0.41
CA LYS A 246 -3.30 -35.39 -0.84
C LYS A 246 -2.79 -36.82 -1.10
N ASN A 247 -2.22 -37.46 -0.08
CA ASN A 247 -1.68 -38.82 -0.19
C ASN A 247 -2.79 -39.85 -0.40
N SER A 248 -3.93 -39.71 0.30
CA SER A 248 -5.09 -40.59 0.08
C SER A 248 -5.63 -40.45 -1.35
N GLN A 249 -5.65 -39.23 -1.91
CA GLN A 249 -6.03 -39.01 -3.31
C GLN A 249 -5.07 -39.68 -4.28
N GLU A 250 -3.77 -39.64 -3.99
CA GLU A 250 -2.75 -40.28 -4.81
C GLU A 250 -2.84 -41.81 -4.79
N GLU A 251 -3.05 -42.40 -3.62
CA GLU A 251 -3.28 -43.85 -3.49
C GLU A 251 -4.56 -44.28 -4.24
N TYR A 252 -5.64 -43.52 -4.06
CA TYR A 252 -6.90 -43.74 -4.75
C TYR A 252 -6.71 -43.69 -6.27
N CYS A 253 -6.08 -42.63 -6.78
CA CYS A 253 -5.89 -42.44 -8.20
C CYS A 253 -4.92 -43.44 -8.82
N SER A 254 -3.90 -43.88 -8.10
CA SER A 254 -3.00 -44.94 -8.58
C SER A 254 -3.74 -46.24 -8.86
N LYS A 255 -4.69 -46.64 -7.99
CA LYS A 255 -5.50 -47.85 -8.17
C LYS A 255 -6.52 -47.67 -9.31
N ALA A 256 -7.25 -46.55 -9.29
CA ALA A 256 -8.26 -46.23 -10.31
C ALA A 256 -7.65 -46.18 -11.72
N LEU A 257 -6.51 -45.50 -11.89
CA LEU A 257 -5.81 -45.41 -13.18
C LEU A 257 -5.23 -46.75 -13.65
N ALA A 258 -4.90 -47.67 -12.73
CA ALA A 258 -4.49 -49.03 -13.05
C ALA A 258 -5.67 -49.96 -13.41
N GLY A 259 -6.91 -49.46 -13.33
CA GLY A 259 -8.12 -50.24 -13.58
C GLY A 259 -8.48 -51.21 -12.46
N ASP A 260 -7.77 -51.17 -11.32
CA ASP A 260 -8.18 -51.89 -10.12
C ASP A 260 -9.21 -51.04 -9.40
N TRP A 261 -10.48 -51.44 -9.47
CA TRP A 261 -11.61 -50.79 -8.77
C TRP A 261 -11.99 -51.52 -7.48
N THR A 262 -11.25 -52.56 -7.10
CA THR A 262 -11.62 -53.46 -6.01
C THR A 262 -11.46 -52.76 -4.66
N GLY A 263 -12.55 -52.57 -3.92
CA GLY A 263 -12.52 -51.92 -2.61
C GLY A 263 -12.24 -50.42 -2.65
N LEU A 264 -12.22 -49.79 -3.84
CA LEU A 264 -12.21 -48.34 -3.96
C LEU A 264 -13.58 -47.79 -3.58
N GLY A 265 -13.60 -46.99 -2.51
CA GLY A 265 -14.78 -46.23 -2.09
C GLY A 265 -14.97 -44.96 -2.92
N SER A 266 -15.51 -43.92 -2.28
CA SER A 266 -15.57 -42.58 -2.87
C SER A 266 -14.17 -41.95 -2.97
N PHE A 267 -13.99 -41.06 -3.94
CA PHE A 267 -12.77 -40.25 -4.04
C PHE A 267 -12.53 -39.51 -2.71
N PRO A 268 -11.33 -39.58 -2.12
CA PRO A 268 -11.06 -38.97 -0.83
C PRO A 268 -10.94 -37.45 -0.98
N GLU A 269 -12.00 -36.76 -0.56
CA GLU A 269 -12.12 -35.31 -0.65
C GLU A 269 -12.42 -34.71 0.71
N SER A 270 -11.95 -33.49 0.93
CA SER A 270 -12.28 -32.72 2.12
C SER A 270 -12.49 -31.27 1.73
N PHE A 271 -13.75 -30.82 1.73
CA PHE A 271 -14.10 -29.43 1.43
C PHE A 271 -13.38 -28.43 2.35
N GLN A 272 -13.11 -28.83 3.60
CA GLN A 272 -12.42 -28.00 4.57
C GLN A 272 -10.93 -27.78 4.22
N TRP A 273 -10.26 -28.79 3.66
CA TRP A 273 -8.80 -28.80 3.45
C TRP A 273 -8.38 -28.73 1.98
N GLU A 274 -9.34 -28.74 1.04
CA GLU A 274 -9.09 -28.79 -0.40
C GLU A 274 -8.18 -27.67 -0.89
N ALA A 275 -8.36 -26.44 -0.38
CA ALA A 275 -7.53 -25.31 -0.78
C ALA A 275 -6.06 -25.47 -0.36
N LEU A 276 -5.80 -26.08 0.81
CA LEU A 276 -4.43 -26.39 1.24
C LEU A 276 -3.86 -27.59 0.49
N VAL A 277 -4.68 -28.55 0.07
CA VAL A 277 -4.24 -29.60 -0.84
C VAL A 277 -3.77 -28.99 -2.16
N ASP A 278 -4.51 -28.02 -2.69
CA ASP A 278 -4.14 -27.28 -3.89
C ASP A 278 -2.86 -26.45 -3.70
N VAL A 279 -2.61 -25.89 -2.50
CA VAL A 279 -1.31 -25.26 -2.15
C VAL A 279 -0.17 -26.28 -2.32
N LEU A 280 -0.31 -27.48 -1.73
CA LEU A 280 0.69 -28.55 -1.83
C LEU A 280 0.87 -29.10 -3.26
N ARG A 281 -0.04 -28.79 -4.17
CA ARG A 281 0.06 -29.14 -5.60
C ARG A 281 0.55 -27.97 -6.47
N GLY A 282 0.90 -26.83 -5.88
CA GLY A 282 1.36 -25.64 -6.60
C GLY A 282 0.27 -24.95 -7.42
N LYS A 283 -1.00 -25.07 -6.99
CA LYS A 283 -2.17 -24.47 -7.67
C LYS A 283 -2.61 -23.12 -7.08
N VAL A 284 -1.98 -22.70 -5.99
CA VAL A 284 -2.37 -21.53 -5.20
C VAL A 284 -1.18 -20.60 -5.02
N LYS A 285 -1.38 -19.30 -5.27
CA LYS A 285 -0.45 -18.24 -4.89
C LYS A 285 -0.63 -17.93 -3.41
N VAL A 286 0.38 -18.27 -2.61
CA VAL A 286 0.39 -18.03 -1.16
C VAL A 286 0.92 -16.64 -0.87
N HIS A 287 0.11 -15.83 -0.21
CA HIS A 287 0.38 -14.43 0.16
C HIS A 287 0.50 -14.32 1.67
N THR A 288 1.69 -13.96 2.14
CA THR A 288 2.04 -14.11 3.55
C THR A 288 2.35 -12.77 4.20
N HIS A 289 1.51 -12.33 5.13
CA HIS A 289 1.78 -11.19 6.02
C HIS A 289 2.93 -11.54 6.97
N CYS A 290 4.00 -10.74 6.94
CA CYS A 290 5.26 -11.00 7.62
C CYS A 290 6.05 -9.70 7.82
N TYR A 291 6.78 -9.55 8.92
CA TYR A 291 7.52 -8.31 9.22
C TYR A 291 8.99 -8.55 9.54
N GLU A 292 9.27 -9.45 10.48
CA GLU A 292 10.60 -9.62 11.08
C GLU A 292 11.40 -10.78 10.47
N ALA A 293 12.74 -10.72 10.57
CA ALA A 293 13.69 -11.76 10.18
C ALA A 293 13.30 -13.18 10.65
N VAL A 294 12.84 -13.27 11.91
CA VAL A 294 12.41 -14.54 12.53
C VAL A 294 11.19 -15.15 11.85
N ASP A 295 10.28 -14.31 11.36
CA ASP A 295 9.06 -14.76 10.68
C ASP A 295 9.38 -15.28 9.27
N PHE A 296 10.29 -14.61 8.56
CA PHE A 296 10.77 -15.07 7.24
C PHE A 296 11.46 -16.42 7.33
N ASP A 297 12.40 -16.63 8.26
CA ASP A 297 13.06 -17.93 8.43
C ASP A 297 12.04 -19.03 8.77
N ALA A 298 11.13 -18.77 9.71
CA ALA A 298 10.12 -19.74 10.10
C ALA A 298 9.26 -20.16 8.91
N PHE A 299 8.82 -19.20 8.09
CA PHE A 299 7.96 -19.50 6.95
C PHE A 299 8.72 -20.14 5.80
N VAL A 300 9.97 -19.74 5.54
CA VAL A 300 10.84 -20.41 4.56
C VAL A 300 11.08 -21.87 4.96
N ARG A 301 11.31 -22.17 6.24
CA ARG A 301 11.39 -23.55 6.73
C ARG A 301 10.08 -24.32 6.52
N LEU A 302 8.92 -23.72 6.80
CA LEU A 302 7.61 -24.35 6.54
C LEU A 302 7.40 -24.62 5.05
N SER A 303 7.77 -23.67 4.18
CA SER A 303 7.66 -23.82 2.72
C SER A 303 8.48 -25.02 2.22
N ASN A 304 9.69 -25.23 2.77
CA ASN A 304 10.54 -26.38 2.45
C ASN A 304 10.05 -27.68 3.10
N GLU A 305 9.56 -27.63 4.35
CA GLU A 305 9.04 -28.78 5.10
C GLU A 305 7.81 -29.40 4.42
N PHE A 306 6.96 -28.57 3.82
CA PHE A 306 5.74 -28.97 3.13
C PHE A 306 5.78 -28.85 1.59
N GLN A 307 6.89 -28.34 1.05
CA GLN A 307 7.14 -28.25 -0.40
C GLN A 307 6.06 -27.45 -1.15
N PHE A 308 5.81 -26.21 -0.71
CA PHE A 308 4.93 -25.27 -1.42
C PHE A 308 5.62 -23.93 -1.68
N SER A 309 5.32 -23.31 -2.83
CA SER A 309 5.86 -22.01 -3.22
C SER A 309 5.14 -20.85 -2.51
N VAL A 310 5.88 -19.81 -2.16
CA VAL A 310 5.32 -18.54 -1.64
C VAL A 310 5.33 -17.51 -2.76
N ALA A 311 4.19 -16.87 -3.02
CA ALA A 311 4.08 -15.87 -4.07
C ALA A 311 4.70 -14.54 -3.64
N ALA A 312 4.28 -14.04 -2.46
CA ALA A 312 4.82 -12.82 -1.88
C ALA A 312 4.79 -12.84 -0.34
N PHE A 313 5.78 -12.18 0.25
CA PHE A 313 5.69 -11.67 1.62
C PHE A 313 5.17 -10.23 1.61
N HIS A 314 4.21 -9.92 2.48
CA HIS A 314 3.53 -8.63 2.56
C HIS A 314 3.99 -7.83 3.77
N HIS A 315 4.06 -6.50 3.64
CA HIS A 315 4.68 -5.52 4.53
C HIS A 315 6.20 -5.67 4.61
N ALA A 316 6.66 -6.81 5.13
CA ALA A 316 8.01 -7.34 4.98
C ALA A 316 9.17 -6.37 5.31
N HIS A 317 9.00 -5.52 6.33
CA HIS A 317 9.92 -4.43 6.64
C HIS A 317 11.37 -4.85 6.90
N GLU A 318 11.63 -6.04 7.46
CA GLU A 318 13.00 -6.55 7.68
C GLU A 318 13.54 -7.44 6.55
N ALA A 319 12.83 -7.59 5.42
CA ALA A 319 13.23 -8.53 4.36
C ALA A 319 14.64 -8.27 3.81
N TYR A 320 15.06 -7.00 3.71
CA TYR A 320 16.39 -6.61 3.24
C TYR A 320 17.54 -7.11 4.12
N LEU A 321 17.28 -7.41 5.40
CA LEU A 321 18.29 -7.98 6.30
C LEU A 321 18.53 -9.47 6.04
N VAL A 322 17.59 -10.12 5.34
CA VAL A 322 17.54 -11.58 5.20
C VAL A 322 17.23 -12.04 3.78
N SER A 323 17.65 -11.29 2.75
CA SER A 323 17.41 -11.63 1.34
C SER A 323 17.90 -13.04 0.97
N ASP A 324 19.01 -13.49 1.57
CA ASP A 324 19.51 -14.87 1.44
C ASP A 324 18.59 -15.94 2.05
N VAL A 325 17.81 -15.60 3.08
CA VAL A 325 16.77 -16.47 3.62
C VAL A 325 15.61 -16.58 2.64
N LEU A 326 15.17 -15.44 2.07
CA LEU A 326 14.12 -15.40 1.05
C LEU A 326 14.50 -16.27 -0.17
N LYS A 327 15.77 -16.20 -0.61
CA LYS A 327 16.30 -17.00 -1.72
C LYS A 327 16.29 -18.51 -1.47
N LYS A 328 16.14 -18.96 -0.21
CA LYS A 328 16.04 -20.38 0.18
C LYS A 328 14.60 -20.89 0.24
N ALA A 329 13.60 -20.06 -0.09
CA ALA A 329 12.22 -20.52 -0.20
C ALA A 329 12.09 -21.64 -1.24
N TYR A 330 11.09 -22.50 -1.05
CA TYR A 330 10.85 -23.63 -1.94
C TYR A 330 10.47 -23.18 -3.36
N GLU A 331 11.02 -23.86 -4.37
CA GLU A 331 10.98 -23.56 -5.83
C GLU A 331 11.67 -22.25 -6.27
N HIS A 332 11.34 -21.10 -5.67
CA HIS A 332 11.88 -19.81 -6.08
C HIS A 332 11.82 -18.76 -4.94
N PRO A 333 12.64 -17.69 -5.00
CA PRO A 333 12.52 -16.56 -4.09
C PRO A 333 11.11 -15.93 -4.18
N PRO A 334 10.45 -15.60 -3.06
CA PRO A 334 9.17 -14.90 -3.07
C PRO A 334 9.36 -13.42 -3.42
N ALA A 335 8.33 -12.79 -3.98
CA ALA A 335 8.32 -11.33 -4.08
C ALA A 335 8.12 -10.69 -2.71
N VAL A 336 8.40 -9.39 -2.62
CA VAL A 336 8.12 -8.55 -1.45
C VAL A 336 7.12 -7.47 -1.84
N ALA A 337 5.91 -7.55 -1.28
CA ALA A 337 4.90 -6.52 -1.36
C ALA A 337 4.98 -5.64 -0.10
N MET A 338 5.21 -4.34 -0.24
CA MET A 338 5.51 -3.48 0.91
C MET A 338 5.08 -2.03 0.69
N PHE A 339 5.07 -1.26 1.77
CA PHE A 339 4.97 0.20 1.70
C PHE A 339 6.33 0.82 1.38
N ALA A 340 6.33 1.94 0.67
CA ALA A 340 7.52 2.72 0.43
C ALA A 340 8.00 3.39 1.73
N ALA A 341 7.09 4.07 2.45
CA ALA A 341 7.44 4.84 3.65
C ALA A 341 6.57 4.56 4.88
N PHE A 342 5.34 4.06 4.71
CA PHE A 342 4.43 3.82 5.84
C PHE A 342 4.95 2.69 6.74
N SER A 343 5.41 3.05 7.95
CA SER A 343 6.16 2.16 8.84
C SER A 343 6.17 2.63 10.29
N ARG A 344 6.85 1.91 11.20
CA ARG A 344 7.07 2.27 12.61
C ARG A 344 5.81 2.40 13.47
N TYR A 345 4.66 1.99 12.94
CA TYR A 345 3.36 2.04 13.61
C TYR A 345 3.13 0.89 14.60
N LYS A 346 3.94 -0.18 14.57
CA LYS A 346 3.90 -1.33 15.49
C LYS A 346 5.33 -1.81 15.76
N ARG A 347 5.52 -2.61 16.81
CA ARG A 347 6.84 -3.16 17.20
C ARG A 347 7.54 -3.88 16.05
N GLU A 348 6.83 -4.77 15.36
CA GLU A 348 7.37 -5.55 14.24
C GLU A 348 7.62 -4.71 12.97
N ALA A 349 6.98 -3.54 12.85
CA ALA A 349 7.15 -2.61 11.73
C ALA A 349 8.22 -1.54 12.00
N TYR A 350 8.99 -1.67 13.09
CA TYR A 350 9.87 -0.61 13.58
C TYR A 350 11.15 -0.46 12.76
N ARG A 351 11.68 -1.57 12.21
CA ARG A 351 12.92 -1.60 11.43
C ARG A 351 12.66 -1.49 9.93
N HIS A 352 12.08 -0.36 9.51
CA HIS A 352 11.90 -0.01 8.11
C HIS A 352 12.78 1.18 7.71
N SER A 353 13.13 1.23 6.43
CA SER A 353 13.68 2.42 5.78
C SER A 353 13.08 2.57 4.38
N GLU A 354 13.00 3.81 3.94
CA GLU A 354 12.52 4.23 2.64
C GLU A 354 13.40 3.68 1.49
N PHE A 355 14.65 3.28 1.78
CA PHE A 355 15.59 2.68 0.82
C PHE A 355 15.44 1.16 0.66
N VAL A 356 14.64 0.51 1.51
CA VAL A 356 14.46 -0.96 1.47
C VAL A 356 14.01 -1.48 0.10
N PRO A 357 13.08 -0.83 -0.63
CA PRO A 357 12.74 -1.23 -1.99
C PRO A 357 13.95 -1.35 -2.92
N ARG A 358 14.87 -0.37 -2.87
CA ARG A 358 16.08 -0.39 -3.69
C ARG A 358 17.03 -1.51 -3.27
N LEU A 359 17.28 -1.66 -1.97
CA LEU A 359 18.15 -2.72 -1.44
C LEU A 359 17.68 -4.13 -1.85
N LEU A 360 16.37 -4.38 -1.78
CA LEU A 360 15.79 -5.65 -2.21
C LEU A 360 15.92 -5.87 -3.73
N HIS A 361 15.74 -4.81 -4.52
CA HIS A 361 15.93 -4.87 -5.96
C HIS A 361 17.37 -5.23 -6.34
N ASP A 362 18.35 -4.60 -5.70
CA ASP A 362 19.78 -4.87 -5.92
C ASP A 362 20.16 -6.32 -5.58
N ASP A 363 19.47 -6.90 -4.58
CA ASP A 363 19.60 -8.31 -4.22
C ASP A 363 18.85 -9.28 -5.14
N GLY A 364 18.20 -8.79 -6.19
CA GLY A 364 17.44 -9.58 -7.16
C GLY A 364 16.08 -10.05 -6.67
N ILE A 365 15.53 -9.42 -5.62
CA ILE A 365 14.18 -9.69 -5.11
C ILE A 365 13.18 -8.79 -5.84
N LYS A 366 12.06 -9.39 -6.29
CA LYS A 366 10.99 -8.62 -6.93
C LYS A 366 10.24 -7.80 -5.87
N VAL A 367 10.18 -6.49 -6.08
CA VAL A 367 9.49 -5.56 -5.18
C VAL A 367 8.17 -5.11 -5.79
N ILE A 368 7.13 -5.06 -4.95
CA ILE A 368 5.78 -4.61 -5.25
C ILE A 368 5.39 -3.56 -4.22
N MET A 369 4.81 -2.45 -4.64
CA MET A 369 4.19 -1.52 -3.71
C MET A 369 2.75 -1.93 -3.45
N GLU A 370 2.28 -1.78 -2.22
CA GLU A 370 0.91 -2.16 -1.83
C GLU A 370 0.21 -1.06 -1.02
N SER A 371 -1.13 -1.12 -0.98
CA SER A 371 -1.92 -0.15 -0.22
C SER A 371 -2.35 -0.66 1.16
N ASP A 372 -2.55 -1.97 1.29
CA ASP A 372 -3.19 -2.58 2.47
C ASP A 372 -4.51 -1.87 2.82
N HIS A 373 -5.25 -1.43 1.80
CA HIS A 373 -6.43 -0.58 2.00
C HIS A 373 -7.38 -1.23 3.02
N PRO A 374 -7.82 -0.48 4.05
CA PRO A 374 -7.79 0.99 4.17
C PRO A 374 -6.57 1.61 4.88
N ALA A 375 -5.50 0.87 5.17
CA ALA A 375 -4.31 1.42 5.84
C ALA A 375 -3.74 2.62 5.08
N ILE A 376 -3.45 2.43 3.79
CA ILE A 376 -3.31 3.50 2.81
C ILE A 376 -4.50 3.40 1.86
N GLN A 377 -5.12 4.54 1.53
CA GLN A 377 -6.19 4.50 0.53
C GLN A 377 -5.61 4.07 -0.82
N SER A 378 -6.12 3.01 -1.48
CA SER A 378 -5.55 2.50 -2.74
C SER A 378 -5.46 3.55 -3.85
N ARG A 379 -6.22 4.64 -3.78
CA ARG A 379 -6.04 5.80 -4.67
C ARG A 379 -4.63 6.40 -4.66
N TYR A 380 -3.87 6.19 -3.59
CA TYR A 380 -2.50 6.67 -3.42
C TYR A 380 -1.47 5.57 -3.73
N LEU A 381 -1.87 4.44 -4.33
CA LEU A 381 -0.93 3.36 -4.63
C LEU A 381 0.19 3.80 -5.60
N LEU A 382 -0.12 4.65 -6.59
CA LEU A 382 0.94 5.23 -7.44
C LEU A 382 1.89 6.13 -6.64
N HIS A 383 1.41 6.81 -5.60
CA HIS A 383 2.25 7.63 -4.74
C HIS A 383 3.29 6.79 -3.98
N GLU A 384 2.96 5.55 -3.59
CA GLU A 384 3.97 4.64 -3.03
C GLU A 384 5.09 4.35 -4.04
N ALA A 385 4.77 4.13 -5.32
CA ALA A 385 5.78 3.98 -6.38
C ALA A 385 6.58 5.27 -6.61
N GLN A 386 5.93 6.44 -6.55
CA GLN A 386 6.60 7.75 -6.63
C GLN A 386 7.61 7.93 -5.48
N GLN A 387 7.23 7.56 -4.26
CA GLN A 387 8.10 7.62 -3.09
C GLN A 387 9.25 6.62 -3.21
N ALA A 388 8.99 5.37 -3.60
CA ALA A 388 10.04 4.38 -3.80
C ALA A 388 11.05 4.84 -4.87
N HIS A 389 10.56 5.42 -5.96
CA HIS A 389 11.44 6.02 -6.97
C HIS A 389 12.25 7.18 -6.41
N TYR A 390 11.62 8.11 -5.68
CA TYR A 390 12.33 9.21 -5.03
C TYR A 390 13.49 8.69 -4.16
N TYR A 391 13.28 7.62 -3.39
CA TYR A 391 14.30 6.95 -2.58
C TYR A 391 15.12 5.90 -3.35
N ASP A 392 15.41 6.21 -4.62
CA ASP A 392 16.37 5.56 -5.51
C ASP A 392 16.01 4.16 -6.05
N LEU A 393 14.73 3.76 -6.02
CA LEU A 393 14.28 2.63 -6.84
C LEU A 393 14.28 3.03 -8.33
N PRO A 394 14.85 2.23 -9.25
CA PRO A 394 14.87 2.58 -10.67
C PRO A 394 13.47 2.82 -11.25
N GLU A 395 13.34 3.81 -12.15
CA GLU A 395 12.06 4.26 -12.72
C GLU A 395 11.21 3.10 -13.26
N ASN A 396 11.80 2.25 -14.11
CA ASN A 396 11.12 1.13 -14.73
C ASN A 396 10.64 0.12 -13.70
N VAL A 397 11.40 -0.07 -12.62
CA VAL A 397 11.07 -0.98 -11.51
C VAL A 397 9.95 -0.40 -10.65
N ALA A 398 9.99 0.91 -10.36
CA ALA A 398 8.96 1.60 -9.59
C ALA A 398 7.60 1.61 -10.30
N LEU A 399 7.56 1.82 -11.63
CA LEU A 399 6.31 1.68 -12.39
C LEU A 399 5.85 0.22 -12.43
N ALA A 400 6.78 -0.72 -12.67
CA ALA A 400 6.46 -2.14 -12.70
C ALA A 400 5.93 -2.67 -11.36
N SER A 401 6.39 -2.12 -10.23
CA SER A 401 6.01 -2.57 -8.89
C SER A 401 4.52 -2.40 -8.59
N VAL A 402 3.80 -1.52 -9.29
CA VAL A 402 2.34 -1.32 -9.17
C VAL A 402 1.57 -1.77 -10.42
N ILE A 403 2.25 -2.31 -11.43
CA ILE A 403 1.64 -2.68 -12.71
C ILE A 403 2.04 -4.11 -13.15
N SER A 404 3.20 -4.27 -13.79
CA SER A 404 3.59 -5.52 -14.46
C SER A 404 4.10 -6.58 -13.50
N THR A 405 4.97 -6.21 -12.54
CA THR A 405 5.46 -7.12 -11.49
C THR A 405 4.32 -7.60 -10.60
N ALA A 406 3.39 -6.70 -10.26
CA ALA A 406 2.17 -7.02 -9.52
C ALA A 406 1.32 -8.07 -10.27
N ALA A 407 1.08 -7.87 -11.58
CA ALA A 407 0.34 -8.82 -12.40
C ALA A 407 1.03 -10.19 -12.49
N GLU A 408 2.35 -10.24 -12.63
CA GLU A 408 3.14 -11.48 -12.70
C GLU A 408 3.07 -12.29 -11.41
N VAL A 409 3.21 -11.64 -10.24
CA VAL A 409 3.15 -12.31 -8.94
C VAL A 409 1.76 -12.90 -8.68
N LEU A 410 0.70 -12.24 -9.16
CA LEU A 410 -0.65 -12.81 -9.15
C LEU A 410 -0.85 -13.96 -10.17
N GLY A 411 0.08 -14.16 -11.11
CA GLY A 411 -0.09 -15.13 -12.20
C GLY A 411 -1.12 -14.69 -13.23
N LEU A 412 -1.30 -13.38 -13.39
CA LEU A 412 -2.27 -12.74 -14.28
C LEU A 412 -1.61 -11.87 -15.35
N ASP A 413 -0.30 -11.98 -15.56
CA ASP A 413 0.49 -11.24 -16.54
C ASP A 413 0.10 -11.51 -18.00
N HIS A 414 -0.53 -12.66 -18.28
CA HIS A 414 -1.16 -12.91 -19.58
C HIS A 414 -2.34 -11.96 -19.82
N ARG A 415 -2.97 -11.45 -18.76
CA ARG A 415 -4.18 -10.62 -18.79
C ARG A 415 -3.98 -9.20 -18.32
N LEU A 416 -2.97 -8.86 -17.53
CA LEU A 416 -2.84 -7.56 -16.87
C LEU A 416 -1.40 -7.07 -16.96
N GLY A 417 -1.18 -5.78 -16.69
CA GLY A 417 0.16 -5.24 -16.48
C GLY A 417 0.98 -4.92 -17.75
N TYR A 418 0.47 -5.20 -18.96
CA TYR A 418 1.22 -4.97 -20.20
C TYR A 418 0.36 -4.42 -21.36
N ILE A 419 0.96 -3.60 -22.23
CA ILE A 419 0.39 -3.17 -23.51
C ILE A 419 1.23 -3.79 -24.66
N LYS A 420 0.77 -4.90 -25.24
CA LYS A 420 1.48 -5.61 -26.34
C LYS A 420 0.69 -5.69 -27.66
N GLU A 421 1.29 -5.42 -28.81
CA GLU A 421 0.65 -5.67 -30.10
C GLU A 421 0.58 -7.18 -30.40
N GLY A 422 -0.46 -7.68 -31.08
CA GLY A 422 -0.41 -9.02 -31.68
C GLY A 422 -1.75 -9.71 -31.89
N LYS A 423 -1.79 -10.57 -32.93
CA LYS A 423 -2.89 -11.48 -33.27
C LYS A 423 -3.19 -12.55 -32.20
N SER A 424 -2.37 -12.67 -31.15
CA SER A 424 -2.61 -13.53 -29.99
C SER A 424 -3.24 -12.73 -28.82
N ILE A 425 -4.45 -12.23 -29.05
CA ILE A 425 -5.69 -12.34 -28.28
C ILE A 425 -5.72 -12.50 -26.71
N LEU A 426 -4.62 -12.56 -25.94
CA LEU A 426 -4.71 -12.86 -24.50
C LEU A 426 -4.65 -11.67 -23.53
N THR A 427 -4.20 -10.49 -23.93
CA THR A 427 -3.99 -9.40 -22.97
C THR A 427 -5.22 -8.51 -22.79
N GLN A 428 -5.81 -8.57 -21.59
CA GLN A 428 -6.77 -7.60 -21.07
C GLN A 428 -6.04 -6.32 -20.70
N LYS A 429 -6.57 -5.16 -21.09
CA LYS A 429 -5.78 -3.93 -20.98
C LYS A 429 -6.64 -2.78 -20.56
N TYR A 430 -6.86 -2.77 -19.25
CA TYR A 430 -7.21 -1.53 -18.59
C TYR A 430 -6.07 -0.58 -18.81
N VAL A 431 -6.40 0.65 -19.17
CA VAL A 431 -5.39 1.68 -19.43
C VAL A 431 -5.74 2.93 -18.65
N VAL A 432 -4.70 3.64 -18.24
CA VAL A 432 -4.81 4.90 -17.53
C VAL A 432 -4.08 5.95 -18.34
N LEU A 433 -4.81 7.00 -18.71
CA LEU A 433 -4.27 8.19 -19.33
C LEU A 433 -3.96 9.19 -18.21
N TRP A 434 -2.74 9.72 -18.18
CA TRP A 434 -2.22 10.59 -17.12
C TRP A 434 -1.97 12.00 -17.65
N ASP A 435 -2.06 13.00 -16.79
CA ASP A 435 -1.77 14.40 -17.15
C ASP A 435 -0.27 14.73 -17.19
N SER A 436 0.57 13.84 -16.66
CA SER A 436 2.02 13.98 -16.51
C SER A 436 2.67 12.59 -16.43
N HIS A 437 4.00 12.54 -16.35
CA HIS A 437 4.70 11.28 -16.11
C HIS A 437 4.15 10.60 -14.85
N PRO A 438 3.81 9.30 -14.84
CA PRO A 438 3.11 8.71 -13.70
C PRO A 438 3.94 8.76 -12.39
N LEU A 439 5.27 8.76 -12.48
CA LEU A 439 6.13 8.95 -11.29
C LEU A 439 6.26 10.42 -10.82
N ALA A 440 5.72 11.40 -11.55
CA ALA A 440 5.72 12.79 -11.11
C ALA A 440 4.77 13.00 -9.92
N LEU A 441 5.23 13.71 -8.89
CA LEU A 441 4.39 14.04 -7.73
C LEU A 441 3.15 14.84 -8.18
N GLY A 442 1.98 14.34 -7.79
CA GLY A 442 0.69 14.92 -8.17
C GLY A 442 0.23 14.60 -9.60
N ALA A 443 0.84 13.60 -10.26
CA ALA A 443 0.30 13.01 -11.47
C ALA A 443 -1.12 12.50 -11.23
N THR A 444 -2.04 12.87 -12.13
CA THR A 444 -3.47 12.59 -11.97
C THR A 444 -4.03 11.87 -13.20
N PRO A 445 -4.85 10.82 -13.04
CA PRO A 445 -5.54 10.21 -14.17
C PRO A 445 -6.48 11.20 -14.87
N LEU A 446 -6.24 11.44 -16.15
CA LEU A 446 -7.19 12.09 -17.07
C LEU A 446 -8.32 11.14 -17.46
N GLN A 447 -8.05 9.85 -17.56
CA GLN A 447 -9.09 8.85 -17.78
C GLN A 447 -8.60 7.47 -17.32
N VAL A 448 -9.52 6.67 -16.79
CA VAL A 448 -9.29 5.26 -16.48
C VAL A 448 -10.28 4.44 -17.27
N ILE A 449 -9.80 3.52 -18.11
CA ILE A 449 -10.65 2.72 -18.99
C ILE A 449 -10.61 1.28 -18.52
N ILE A 450 -11.74 0.76 -18.03
CA ILE A 450 -11.88 -0.62 -17.54
C ILE A 450 -12.88 -1.36 -18.43
N ASP A 451 -12.50 -2.53 -18.93
CA ASP A 451 -13.27 -3.32 -19.90
C ASP A 451 -13.70 -2.56 -21.17
N GLY A 452 -12.91 -1.56 -21.60
CA GLY A 452 -13.25 -0.69 -22.74
C GLY A 452 -14.24 0.43 -22.41
N ILE A 453 -14.56 0.65 -21.12
CA ILE A 453 -15.52 1.66 -20.67
C ILE A 453 -14.76 2.74 -19.87
N PRO A 454 -14.85 4.03 -20.25
CA PRO A 454 -14.31 5.14 -19.45
C PRO A 454 -14.97 5.20 -18.06
N GLN A 455 -14.18 5.40 -17.00
CA GLN A 455 -14.67 5.38 -15.62
C GLN A 455 -14.78 6.77 -14.99
N ILE A 456 -14.03 7.75 -15.50
CA ILE A 456 -14.07 9.14 -15.01
C ILE A 456 -15.04 9.91 -15.90
N SER A 457 -16.19 10.31 -15.34
CA SER A 457 -17.25 11.01 -16.08
C SER A 457 -16.88 12.46 -16.43
N SER A 458 -16.17 13.13 -15.52
CA SER A 458 -15.82 14.55 -15.62
C SER A 458 -14.35 14.75 -15.24
N PRO A 459 -13.42 14.36 -16.13
CA PRO A 459 -12.00 14.46 -15.81
C PRO A 459 -11.56 15.92 -15.74
N HIS A 460 -10.73 16.23 -14.75
CA HIS A 460 -10.12 17.54 -14.61
C HIS A 460 -8.66 17.47 -15.09
N ALA A 461 -8.37 18.15 -16.19
CA ALA A 461 -7.00 18.29 -16.68
C ALA A 461 -6.37 19.55 -16.08
N SER A 462 -5.33 19.38 -15.27
CA SER A 462 -4.45 20.48 -14.89
C SER A 462 -3.36 20.66 -15.93
N ILE A 463 -3.05 21.91 -16.31
CA ILE A 463 -1.91 22.17 -17.18
C ILE A 463 -0.63 21.96 -16.36
N LYS A 464 0.10 20.88 -16.66
CA LYS A 464 1.38 20.55 -16.01
C LYS A 464 2.54 21.12 -16.83
N PRO A 465 3.60 21.65 -16.19
CA PRO A 465 4.79 22.11 -16.90
C PRO A 465 5.51 20.95 -17.60
N ALA A 466 6.27 21.26 -18.65
CA ALA A 466 6.98 20.25 -19.45
C ALA A 466 7.95 19.39 -18.63
N SER A 467 8.50 19.93 -17.54
CA SER A 467 9.38 19.21 -16.61
C SER A 467 8.70 18.04 -15.90
N LEU A 468 7.38 18.02 -15.80
CA LEU A 468 6.62 16.89 -15.24
C LEU A 468 6.22 15.86 -16.29
N GLN A 469 6.56 16.06 -17.56
CA GLN A 469 6.34 15.05 -18.62
C GLN A 469 7.50 14.06 -18.74
N SER A 470 8.61 14.29 -18.04
CA SER A 470 9.72 13.35 -17.90
C SER A 470 9.72 12.72 -16.51
N SER A 471 10.39 11.58 -16.39
CA SER A 471 10.64 10.95 -15.10
C SER A 471 11.35 11.92 -14.13
N PRO A 472 10.95 11.99 -12.85
CA PRO A 472 11.61 12.85 -11.87
C PRO A 472 13.07 12.44 -11.65
N THR A 473 13.94 13.43 -11.41
CA THR A 473 15.30 13.17 -10.98
C THR A 473 15.35 12.85 -9.49
N THR A 474 16.13 11.83 -9.11
CA THR A 474 16.32 11.42 -7.72
C THR A 474 17.64 12.00 -7.16
N PRO A 475 17.70 12.39 -5.89
CA PRO A 475 18.97 12.65 -5.20
C PRO A 475 19.85 11.39 -5.12
N ASP A 476 21.16 11.57 -4.95
CA ASP A 476 22.08 10.49 -4.59
C ASP A 476 21.89 10.11 -3.12
N PHE A 477 21.45 8.88 -2.88
CA PHE A 477 21.17 8.31 -1.56
C PHE A 477 22.09 7.13 -1.19
N GLU A 478 23.23 6.96 -1.88
CA GLU A 478 24.13 5.81 -1.66
C GLU A 478 24.57 5.69 -0.20
N LYS A 479 24.84 6.82 0.47
CA LYS A 479 25.22 6.84 1.88
C LYS A 479 24.06 6.39 2.78
N GLU A 480 22.87 6.95 2.57
CA GLU A 480 21.69 6.66 3.36
C GLU A 480 21.24 5.21 3.21
N ALA A 481 21.31 4.65 1.99
CA ALA A 481 21.07 3.24 1.71
C ALA A 481 22.09 2.34 2.43
N ALA A 482 23.37 2.70 2.41
CA ALA A 482 24.41 1.97 3.14
C ALA A 482 24.22 2.06 4.67
N ASP A 483 23.82 3.22 5.18
CA ASP A 483 23.51 3.43 6.60
C ASP A 483 22.26 2.63 7.02
N ALA A 484 21.27 2.46 6.14
CA ALA A 484 20.11 1.61 6.39
C ALA A 484 20.51 0.14 6.63
N ILE A 485 21.49 -0.39 5.90
CA ILE A 485 22.05 -1.74 6.19
C ILE A 485 22.84 -1.70 7.50
N LYS A 486 23.81 -0.78 7.61
CA LYS A 486 24.75 -0.72 8.73
C LYS A 486 24.07 -0.60 10.09
N TYR A 487 22.98 0.15 10.15
CA TYR A 487 22.23 0.39 11.38
C TYR A 487 20.89 -0.36 11.43
N GLU A 488 20.66 -1.31 10.51
CA GLU A 488 19.40 -2.07 10.43
C GLU A 488 18.17 -1.14 10.46
N SER A 489 18.23 -0.08 9.64
CA SER A 489 17.25 1.00 9.52
C SER A 489 16.99 1.81 10.80
N LEU A 490 17.88 1.69 11.78
CA LEU A 490 17.88 2.47 13.01
C LEU A 490 19.13 3.37 13.12
N PRO A 491 19.43 4.25 12.14
CA PRO A 491 20.59 5.14 12.24
C PRO A 491 20.54 6.04 13.47
N PRO A 492 21.70 6.52 13.97
CA PRO A 492 21.74 7.54 15.00
C PRO A 492 21.13 8.84 14.46
N LEU A 493 20.15 9.38 15.20
CA LEU A 493 19.40 10.59 14.79
C LEU A 493 19.74 11.81 15.64
N GLU A 494 20.68 11.69 16.58
CA GLU A 494 21.08 12.84 17.38
C GLU A 494 21.72 13.91 16.49
N PRO A 495 21.39 15.20 16.68
CA PRO A 495 21.99 16.27 15.89
C PRO A 495 23.51 16.27 16.04
N SER A 496 24.22 16.40 14.92
CA SER A 496 25.66 16.67 14.95
C SER A 496 25.90 18.03 15.60
N ARG A 497 26.63 18.08 16.72
CA ARG A 497 27.01 19.35 17.36
C ARG A 497 27.94 20.12 16.43
N THR A 498 27.50 21.26 15.91
CA THR A 498 28.36 22.16 15.16
C THR A 498 29.23 22.96 16.12
N VAL A 499 30.45 23.29 15.68
CA VAL A 499 31.38 24.13 16.45
C VAL A 499 30.95 25.60 16.42
N THR A 500 30.17 25.99 15.40
CA THR A 500 29.67 27.34 15.18
C THR A 500 28.17 27.32 14.89
N ASP A 501 27.45 28.35 15.32
CA ASP A 501 26.02 28.56 15.02
C ASP A 501 25.77 29.27 13.68
N LEU A 502 26.83 29.44 12.88
CA LEU A 502 26.83 30.09 11.58
C LEU A 502 26.77 29.05 10.44
N VAL A 503 25.71 29.11 9.65
CA VAL A 503 25.49 28.26 8.47
C VAL A 503 25.35 29.13 7.22
N ILE A 504 26.08 28.78 6.16
CA ILE A 504 26.04 29.45 4.87
C ILE A 504 25.45 28.48 3.85
N PHE A 505 24.34 28.87 3.23
CA PHE A 505 23.71 28.16 2.14
C PHE A 505 24.10 28.79 0.81
N TYR A 506 24.63 27.98 -0.10
CA TYR A 506 24.96 28.36 -1.47
C TYR A 506 23.93 27.81 -2.44
N ASN A 507 23.91 28.38 -3.65
CA ASN A 507 23.04 27.99 -4.75
C ASN A 507 21.55 27.95 -4.37
N VAL A 508 21.10 28.95 -3.61
CA VAL A 508 19.71 29.06 -3.17
C VAL A 508 18.86 29.67 -4.27
N SER A 509 17.75 29.00 -4.65
CA SER A 509 16.82 29.53 -5.65
C SER A 509 15.76 30.45 -5.03
N SER A 510 15.29 30.14 -3.82
CA SER A 510 14.33 30.99 -3.13
C SER A 510 14.41 30.86 -1.61
N VAL A 511 14.00 31.92 -0.90
CA VAL A 511 13.82 31.93 0.56
C VAL A 511 12.42 32.40 0.86
N TRP A 512 11.72 31.62 1.68
CA TRP A 512 10.39 31.92 2.19
C TRP A 512 10.50 32.28 3.66
N ALA A 513 9.87 33.36 4.06
CA ALA A 513 9.85 33.83 5.44
C ALA A 513 8.42 34.09 5.90
N ARG A 514 8.20 34.03 7.22
CA ARG A 514 6.92 34.38 7.81
C ARG A 514 6.87 35.90 8.05
N GLU A 515 6.00 36.59 7.33
CA GLU A 515 5.74 38.02 7.49
C GLU A 515 4.23 38.27 7.66
N ALA A 516 3.88 39.10 8.66
CA ALA A 516 2.49 39.45 8.98
C ALA A 516 1.52 38.25 9.12
N GLY A 517 2.02 37.10 9.60
CA GLY A 517 1.24 35.88 9.79
C GLY A 517 1.14 34.97 8.56
N THR A 518 1.64 35.41 7.40
CA THR A 518 1.67 34.62 6.15
C THR A 518 3.09 34.21 5.78
N VAL A 519 3.26 33.14 4.99
CA VAL A 519 4.56 32.77 4.43
C VAL A 519 4.68 33.41 3.04
N GLN A 520 5.68 34.25 2.84
CA GLN A 520 5.91 34.99 1.60
C GLN A 520 7.36 34.80 1.13
N ALA A 521 7.61 34.95 -0.16
CA ALA A 521 8.95 34.91 -0.71
C ALA A 521 9.73 36.15 -0.25
N ALA A 522 10.73 35.95 0.61
CA ALA A 522 11.66 36.98 1.05
C ALA A 522 12.77 37.22 0.01
N PHE A 523 13.07 36.19 -0.79
CA PHE A 523 14.04 36.20 -1.86
C PHE A 523 13.65 35.15 -2.91
N GLY A 524 13.82 35.47 -4.19
CA GLY A 524 13.59 34.52 -5.28
C GLY A 524 14.42 34.94 -6.49
N VAL A 525 15.19 33.99 -7.02
CA VAL A 525 16.01 34.17 -8.22
C VAL A 525 15.12 33.94 -9.45
N GLN A 526 15.18 34.83 -10.45
CA GLN A 526 14.44 34.60 -11.69
C GLN A 526 15.10 33.51 -12.53
N GLU A 527 14.33 32.87 -13.40
CA GLU A 527 14.82 31.81 -14.28
C GLU A 527 15.95 32.35 -15.19
N GLY A 528 17.16 31.77 -15.07
CA GLY A 528 18.36 32.19 -15.80
C GLY A 528 19.29 33.14 -15.04
N GLU A 529 18.95 33.58 -13.82
CA GLU A 529 19.83 34.37 -12.96
C GLU A 529 20.78 33.50 -12.09
N SER A 530 21.86 34.12 -11.61
CA SER A 530 22.80 33.48 -10.67
C SER A 530 22.09 33.11 -9.38
N ARG A 531 22.37 31.91 -8.84
CA ARG A 531 21.76 31.46 -7.58
C ARG A 531 22.31 32.23 -6.39
N GLY A 532 21.51 32.37 -5.34
CA GLY A 532 21.83 33.19 -4.17
C GLY A 532 22.64 32.50 -3.07
N VAL A 533 23.14 33.33 -2.16
CA VAL A 533 23.79 32.95 -0.91
C VAL A 533 22.93 33.44 0.26
N VAL A 534 22.74 32.56 1.25
CA VAL A 534 21.97 32.85 2.47
C VAL A 534 22.82 32.53 3.68
N VAL A 535 22.87 33.45 4.64
CA VAL A 535 23.61 33.28 5.90
C VAL A 535 22.63 33.25 7.05
N VAL A 536 22.72 32.19 7.85
CA VAL A 536 21.96 31.99 9.08
C VAL A 536 22.92 31.98 10.25
N ASP A 537 22.69 32.87 11.21
CA ASP A 537 23.47 32.97 12.45
C ASP A 537 22.54 32.76 13.66
N ASN A 538 22.84 31.78 14.49
CA ASN A 538 22.07 31.44 15.68
C ASN A 538 20.57 31.26 15.39
N GLY A 539 20.27 30.52 14.31
CA GLY A 539 18.91 30.24 13.84
C GLY A 539 18.17 31.43 13.23
N ARG A 540 18.83 32.57 13.00
CA ARG A 540 18.25 33.77 12.37
C ARG A 540 18.87 34.03 11.02
N LEU A 541 18.04 34.30 10.01
CA LEU A 541 18.51 34.76 8.71
C LEU A 541 19.10 36.18 8.87
N VAL A 542 20.40 36.32 8.60
CA VAL A 542 21.14 37.59 8.71
C VAL A 542 21.50 38.18 7.35
N CYS A 543 21.56 37.36 6.30
CA CYS A 543 21.77 37.81 4.93
C CYS A 543 21.10 36.84 3.92
N ALA A 544 20.53 37.37 2.85
CA ALA A 544 20.09 36.62 1.68
C ALA A 544 20.29 37.51 0.44
N ASN A 545 21.16 37.10 -0.49
CA ASN A 545 21.50 37.92 -1.66
C ASN A 545 21.97 37.06 -2.85
N VAL A 546 21.84 37.59 -4.07
CA VAL A 546 22.39 36.97 -5.28
C VAL A 546 23.92 37.05 -5.31
N LEU A 547 24.49 38.15 -4.80
CA LEU A 547 25.93 38.36 -4.79
C LEU A 547 26.54 37.92 -3.46
N GLU A 548 27.41 36.91 -3.49
CA GLU A 548 28.15 36.44 -2.32
C GLU A 548 28.87 37.58 -1.58
N ALA A 549 29.48 38.51 -2.33
CA ALA A 549 30.17 39.67 -1.78
C ALA A 549 29.27 40.55 -0.89
N ALA A 550 27.95 40.55 -1.10
CA ALA A 550 27.02 41.30 -0.25
C ALA A 550 26.81 40.65 1.13
N CYS A 551 27.05 39.34 1.26
CA CYS A 551 26.99 38.62 2.53
C CYS A 551 28.37 38.43 3.19
N ALA A 552 29.46 38.84 2.55
CA ALA A 552 30.83 38.58 3.00
C ALA A 552 31.12 39.05 4.44
N SER A 553 30.48 40.13 4.91
CA SER A 553 30.65 40.62 6.29
C SER A 553 30.13 39.67 7.37
N TYR A 554 29.24 38.74 7.00
CA TYR A 554 28.66 37.74 7.89
C TYR A 554 29.36 36.38 7.77
N MET A 555 30.27 36.22 6.81
CA MET A 555 30.95 34.96 6.54
C MET A 555 32.22 34.86 7.38
N SER A 556 32.44 33.72 8.02
CA SER A 556 33.63 33.46 8.84
C SER A 556 34.27 32.11 8.51
N SER A 557 35.58 32.01 8.75
CA SER A 557 36.32 30.76 8.63
C SER A 557 35.87 29.77 9.71
N GLY A 558 35.32 28.62 9.30
CA GLY A 558 34.80 27.60 10.21
C GLY A 558 33.27 27.45 10.20
N SER A 559 32.56 28.28 9.42
CA SER A 559 31.12 28.12 9.16
C SER A 559 30.77 26.79 8.50
N VAL A 560 29.58 26.28 8.79
CA VAL A 560 29.02 25.14 8.05
C VAL A 560 28.53 25.62 6.70
N GLN A 561 29.01 24.99 5.63
CA GLN A 561 28.63 25.34 4.27
C GLN A 561 27.73 24.25 3.69
N VAL A 562 26.59 24.66 3.14
CA VAL A 562 25.59 23.77 2.55
C VAL A 562 25.30 24.25 1.13
N ASP A 563 25.52 23.41 0.14
CA ASP A 563 25.08 23.68 -1.23
C ASP A 563 23.66 23.15 -1.41
N LEU A 564 22.68 24.04 -1.64
CA LEU A 564 21.28 23.62 -1.85
C LEU A 564 21.03 23.12 -3.27
N GLN A 565 21.99 23.24 -4.19
CA GLN A 565 21.88 22.80 -5.58
C GLN A 565 20.60 23.32 -6.27
N GLY A 566 20.13 24.51 -5.90
CA GLY A 566 18.91 25.12 -6.44
C GLY A 566 17.67 24.90 -5.60
N GLY A 567 17.84 24.34 -4.40
CA GLY A 567 16.81 24.22 -3.40
C GLY A 567 16.33 25.56 -2.88
N SER A 568 15.30 25.48 -2.04
CA SER A 568 14.68 26.63 -1.41
C SER A 568 14.70 26.48 0.10
N LEU A 569 14.81 27.61 0.80
CA LEU A 569 14.69 27.66 2.26
C LEU A 569 13.28 28.12 2.63
N ALA A 570 12.67 27.46 3.61
CA ALA A 570 11.35 27.84 4.11
C ALA A 570 11.30 27.68 5.64
N PRO A 571 10.32 28.30 6.32
CA PRO A 571 10.14 28.10 7.75
C PRO A 571 9.85 26.62 8.04
N ALA A 572 10.41 26.11 9.13
CA ALA A 572 10.20 24.73 9.55
C ALA A 572 8.72 24.40 9.78
N LEU A 573 8.39 23.12 9.56
CA LEU A 573 7.05 22.60 9.74
C LEU A 573 6.71 22.41 11.22
N VAL A 574 5.42 22.48 11.53
CA VAL A 574 4.88 22.21 12.87
C VAL A 574 3.93 21.03 12.78
N ALA A 575 4.16 19.98 13.56
CA ALA A 575 3.21 18.88 13.68
C ALA A 575 2.05 19.31 14.59
N ALA A 576 0.81 19.10 14.14
CA ALA A 576 -0.38 19.31 14.96
C ALA A 576 -1.31 18.11 14.80
N GLY A 577 -1.86 17.62 15.91
CA GLY A 577 -2.84 16.52 15.92
C GLY A 577 -2.26 15.11 15.99
N SER A 578 -0.94 14.95 15.82
CA SER A 578 -0.26 13.68 16.12
C SER A 578 -0.04 13.49 17.64
N ALA A 579 0.16 12.25 18.08
CA ALA A 579 0.52 11.93 19.47
C ALA A 579 2.04 12.02 19.74
N ILE A 580 2.82 12.63 18.85
CA ILE A 580 4.28 12.70 18.95
C ILE A 580 4.71 13.33 20.28
N GLY A 581 5.68 12.72 20.96
CA GLY A 581 6.09 13.12 22.31
C GLY A 581 5.21 12.57 23.44
N LEU A 582 4.02 12.04 23.19
CA LEU A 582 3.26 11.24 24.16
C LEU A 582 3.20 9.76 23.81
N GLN A 583 3.73 9.39 22.65
CA GLN A 583 3.74 8.04 22.13
C GLN A 583 4.91 7.88 21.13
N ASP A 584 5.71 6.82 21.29
CA ASP A 584 6.79 6.50 20.34
C ASP A 584 6.41 5.42 19.32
N ILE A 585 5.58 4.43 19.66
CA ILE A 585 5.08 3.42 18.71
C ILE A 585 3.56 3.31 18.85
N ALA A 586 2.83 3.66 17.80
CA ALA A 586 1.37 3.81 17.84
C ALA A 586 0.62 2.55 18.32
N GLY A 587 1.02 1.40 17.82
CA GLY A 587 0.45 0.09 18.12
C GLY A 587 1.08 -0.62 19.31
N GLU A 588 1.98 0.02 20.06
CA GLU A 588 2.59 -0.54 21.27
C GLU A 588 2.26 0.36 22.47
N PRO A 589 1.17 0.07 23.22
CA PRO A 589 0.71 0.91 24.32
C PRO A 589 1.76 1.17 25.40
N SER A 590 2.74 0.26 25.60
CA SER A 590 3.82 0.45 26.57
C SER A 590 4.79 1.59 26.23
N THR A 591 4.73 2.10 25.00
CA THR A 591 5.52 3.27 24.55
C THR A 591 4.75 4.59 24.66
N GLY A 592 3.51 4.56 25.13
CA GLY A 592 2.65 5.73 25.27
C GLY A 592 2.43 6.16 26.72
N ASP A 593 2.05 7.43 26.90
CA ASP A 593 1.65 8.03 28.18
C ASP A 593 0.27 7.52 28.69
N GLY A 594 -0.38 6.65 27.93
CA GLY A 594 -1.69 6.10 28.26
C GLY A 594 -2.86 7.00 27.83
N THR A 595 -4.07 6.64 28.26
CA THR A 595 -5.31 7.37 27.93
C THR A 595 -5.83 8.09 29.17
N VAL A 596 -6.13 9.38 29.06
CA VAL A 596 -6.69 10.16 30.17
C VAL A 596 -8.11 9.70 30.54
N TYR A 597 -8.51 9.99 31.78
CA TYR A 597 -9.87 9.74 32.24
C TYR A 597 -10.89 10.58 31.47
N ASP A 598 -12.03 9.96 31.14
CA ASP A 598 -13.16 10.67 30.55
C ASP A 598 -13.83 11.55 31.61
N VAL A 599 -13.83 12.86 31.39
CA VAL A 599 -14.45 13.87 32.26
C VAL A 599 -15.96 13.71 32.44
N MET A 600 -16.61 12.88 31.61
CA MET A 600 -18.02 12.51 31.76
C MET A 600 -18.23 11.40 32.80
N LYS A 601 -17.15 10.84 33.36
CA LYS A 601 -17.15 9.82 34.42
C LYS A 601 -16.48 10.39 35.68
N SER A 602 -16.66 9.72 36.81
CA SER A 602 -16.01 10.12 38.06
C SER A 602 -14.50 10.01 37.94
N ILE A 603 -13.82 11.12 38.23
CA ILE A 603 -12.35 11.18 38.25
C ILE A 603 -11.87 11.07 39.71
N PRO A 604 -10.81 10.30 40.01
CA PRO A 604 -10.25 10.22 41.35
C PRO A 604 -9.90 11.62 41.91
N SER A 605 -10.29 11.91 43.15
CA SER A 605 -10.03 13.20 43.79
C SER A 605 -8.55 13.54 43.91
N VAL A 606 -7.68 12.52 44.03
CA VAL A 606 -6.23 12.67 44.13
C VAL A 606 -5.59 13.31 42.88
N VAL A 607 -6.21 13.16 41.71
CA VAL A 607 -5.75 13.81 40.46
C VAL A 607 -6.53 15.09 40.14
N GLY A 608 -7.24 15.66 41.13
CA GLY A 608 -8.02 16.89 41.00
C GLY A 608 -9.52 16.67 40.76
N GLY A 609 -9.99 15.41 40.78
CA GLY A 609 -11.40 15.05 40.70
C GLY A 609 -12.11 15.59 39.46
N ASP A 610 -13.42 15.81 39.59
CA ASP A 610 -14.31 16.23 38.50
C ASP A 610 -14.03 17.65 37.98
N SER A 611 -13.05 18.39 38.52
CA SER A 611 -12.60 19.69 38.00
C SER A 611 -11.31 19.63 37.18
N SER A 612 -10.57 18.53 37.23
CA SER A 612 -9.27 18.39 36.57
C SER A 612 -9.35 18.45 35.04
N ILE A 613 -8.35 19.09 34.41
CA ILE A 613 -8.06 19.00 32.98
C ILE A 613 -6.59 18.59 32.85
N ILE A 614 -6.35 17.39 32.31
CA ILE A 614 -5.00 16.84 32.18
C ILE A 614 -4.20 17.60 31.13
N LYS A 615 -2.91 17.80 31.39
CA LYS A 615 -1.99 18.54 30.52
C LYS A 615 -1.02 17.57 29.85
N ALA A 616 -0.82 17.72 28.54
CA ALA A 616 0.16 16.93 27.78
C ALA A 616 1.59 17.13 28.30
N ILE A 617 1.93 18.34 28.78
CA ILE A 617 3.30 18.65 29.24
C ILE A 617 3.81 17.70 30.34
N ASP A 618 2.90 17.11 31.13
CA ASP A 618 3.26 16.23 32.23
C ASP A 618 3.74 14.84 31.76
N GLY A 619 3.28 14.41 30.58
CA GLY A 619 3.64 13.13 29.95
C GLY A 619 4.63 13.23 28.79
N LEU A 620 5.07 14.45 28.42
CA LEU A 620 5.96 14.65 27.27
C LEU A 620 7.30 13.92 27.43
N GLN A 621 7.58 13.04 26.46
CA GLN A 621 8.84 12.38 26.22
C GLN A 621 9.66 13.17 25.19
N TYR A 622 10.98 13.19 25.39
CA TYR A 622 11.96 13.90 24.57
C TYR A 622 13.02 12.94 24.06
N GLY A 623 13.69 13.29 22.96
CA GLY A 623 14.69 12.42 22.34
C GLY A 623 14.13 11.08 21.83
N SER A 624 12.81 10.97 21.65
CA SER A 624 12.21 9.77 21.07
C SER A 624 12.57 9.65 19.59
N ARG A 625 12.58 8.42 19.07
CA ARG A 625 12.99 8.20 17.67
C ARG A 625 12.05 8.91 16.71
N ASN A 626 10.74 8.83 16.92
CA ASN A 626 9.78 9.51 16.06
C ASN A 626 9.93 11.04 16.09
N ALA A 627 10.19 11.62 17.26
CA ALA A 627 10.47 13.05 17.39
C ALA A 627 11.71 13.45 16.57
N LEU A 628 12.79 12.68 16.69
CA LEU A 628 14.02 12.94 15.94
C LEU A 628 13.86 12.70 14.44
N VAL A 629 13.16 11.65 14.01
CA VAL A 629 12.86 11.43 12.57
C VAL A 629 12.08 12.62 12.01
N ALA A 630 11.00 13.05 12.69
CA ALA A 630 10.23 14.21 12.27
C ALA A 630 11.08 15.48 12.21
N HIS A 631 11.97 15.68 13.19
CA HIS A 631 12.93 16.79 13.21
C HIS A 631 13.88 16.77 12.02
N HIS A 632 14.45 15.62 11.67
CA HIS A 632 15.30 15.45 10.48
C HIS A 632 14.53 15.69 9.18
N SER A 633 13.23 15.39 9.14
CA SER A 633 12.35 15.67 7.99
C SER A 633 11.81 17.10 7.95
N GLY A 634 12.38 18.03 8.72
CA GLY A 634 12.03 19.46 8.69
C GLY A 634 10.85 19.87 9.58
N VAL A 635 10.32 18.95 10.41
CA VAL A 635 9.29 19.23 11.42
C VAL A 635 9.97 19.49 12.76
N THR A 636 10.19 20.74 13.12
CA THR A 636 11.04 21.07 14.29
C THR A 636 10.26 21.14 15.61
N THR A 637 8.94 21.34 15.57
CA THR A 637 8.11 21.48 16.76
C THR A 637 6.76 20.76 16.61
N ALA A 638 6.13 20.41 17.73
CA ALA A 638 4.84 19.75 17.74
C ALA A 638 3.89 20.36 18.79
N ILE A 639 2.60 20.37 18.45
CA ILE A 639 1.48 20.66 19.36
C ILE A 639 0.74 19.35 19.61
N THR A 640 0.98 18.77 20.78
CA THR A 640 0.49 17.42 21.13
C THR A 640 -0.53 17.50 22.26
N ALA A 641 -1.67 16.85 22.07
CA ALA A 641 -2.73 16.73 23.07
C ALA A 641 -2.71 15.36 23.75
N PRO A 642 -3.20 15.22 24.99
CA PRO A 642 -3.30 13.93 25.64
C PRO A 642 -4.18 12.96 24.83
N THR A 643 -3.83 11.67 24.87
CA THR A 643 -4.66 10.62 24.27
C THR A 643 -5.92 10.44 25.10
N SER A 644 -7.08 10.47 24.46
CA SER A 644 -8.38 10.42 25.15
C SER A 644 -9.44 9.70 24.33
N ASN A 645 -10.21 8.87 25.06
CA ASN A 645 -11.48 8.29 24.64
C ASN A 645 -12.67 9.06 25.21
N GLY A 646 -12.47 10.26 25.77
CA GLY A 646 -13.53 11.12 26.31
C GLY A 646 -13.84 12.32 25.42
N VAL A 647 -14.82 13.12 25.84
CA VAL A 647 -15.22 14.35 25.12
C VAL A 647 -14.14 15.42 25.20
N ILE A 648 -13.49 15.54 26.35
CA ILE A 648 -12.36 16.46 26.55
C ILE A 648 -11.11 15.61 26.60
N ALA A 649 -10.17 15.89 25.70
CA ALA A 649 -8.88 15.22 25.70
C ALA A 649 -7.89 15.86 26.67
N GLY A 650 -7.95 17.17 26.85
CA GLY A 650 -7.11 17.90 27.80
C GLY A 650 -6.46 19.14 27.18
N LEU A 651 -5.41 19.62 27.82
CA LEU A 651 -4.60 20.74 27.37
C LEU A 651 -3.37 20.23 26.61
N SER A 652 -3.19 20.69 25.39
CA SER A 652 -2.00 20.39 24.60
C SER A 652 -0.81 21.26 24.99
N ALA A 653 0.40 20.77 24.69
CA ALA A 653 1.64 21.50 24.87
C ALA A 653 2.35 21.68 23.53
N HIS A 654 3.03 22.82 23.34
CA HIS A 654 3.88 23.09 22.18
C HIS A 654 5.34 22.92 22.60
N PHE A 655 6.05 21.99 21.97
CA PHE A 655 7.42 21.62 22.34
C PHE A 655 8.31 21.37 21.11
N SER A 656 9.62 21.42 21.32
CA SER A 656 10.65 21.17 20.31
C SER A 656 10.92 19.67 20.18
N LEU A 657 10.90 19.17 18.94
CA LEU A 657 11.13 17.76 18.62
C LEU A 657 12.63 17.38 18.61
N GLY A 658 13.52 18.35 18.45
CA GLY A 658 14.97 18.15 18.46
C GLY A 658 15.60 18.21 19.86
N SER A 659 14.80 18.43 20.90
CA SER A 659 15.31 18.56 22.26
C SER A 659 15.54 17.20 22.91
N ALA A 660 16.68 17.05 23.59
CA ALA A 660 17.07 15.81 24.25
C ALA A 660 16.29 15.56 25.54
N HIS A 661 15.88 16.62 26.24
CA HIS A 661 15.12 16.55 27.48
C HIS A 661 14.38 17.85 27.78
N ARG A 662 13.38 17.79 28.66
CA ARG A 662 12.54 18.93 29.08
C ARG A 662 13.32 20.15 29.60
N LEU A 663 14.46 19.93 30.26
CA LEU A 663 15.27 21.02 30.84
C LEU A 663 16.12 21.80 29.81
N GLN A 664 16.14 21.36 28.55
CA GLN A 664 16.92 22.06 27.52
C GLN A 664 16.22 23.39 27.20
N GLN A 665 16.98 24.46 27.03
CA GLN A 665 16.42 25.75 26.70
C GLN A 665 15.64 25.66 25.38
N GLY A 666 14.38 26.13 25.38
CA GLY A 666 13.49 26.05 24.22
C GLY A 666 12.83 24.67 24.01
N ALA A 667 13.05 23.69 24.90
CA ALA A 667 12.39 22.39 24.81
C ALA A 667 10.87 22.50 24.89
N VAL A 668 10.37 23.31 25.82
CA VAL A 668 8.95 23.69 25.90
C VAL A 668 8.80 25.11 25.38
N ILE A 669 7.96 25.27 24.36
CA ILE A 669 7.68 26.56 23.71
C ILE A 669 6.45 27.19 24.36
N ASN A 670 5.42 26.38 24.63
CA ASN A 670 4.24 26.80 25.37
C ASN A 670 3.67 25.63 26.18
N ASP A 671 3.54 25.81 27.49
CA ASP A 671 3.02 24.81 28.42
C ASP A 671 1.56 24.44 28.14
N VAL A 672 0.77 25.41 27.67
CA VAL A 672 -0.65 25.23 27.33
C VAL A 672 -0.93 25.94 26.00
N ALA A 673 -0.97 25.16 24.93
CA ALA A 673 -1.21 25.65 23.57
C ALA A 673 -2.71 25.78 23.27
N SER A 674 -3.49 24.74 23.54
CA SER A 674 -4.95 24.74 23.31
C SER A 674 -5.68 23.65 24.10
N VAL A 675 -6.98 23.84 24.28
CA VAL A 675 -7.91 22.83 24.82
C VAL A 675 -8.40 21.95 23.67
N HIS A 676 -8.37 20.62 23.85
CA HIS A 676 -8.82 19.65 22.85
C HIS A 676 -10.15 19.00 23.23
N VAL A 677 -11.14 19.12 22.36
CA VAL A 677 -12.48 18.56 22.51
C VAL A 677 -12.82 17.70 21.30
N LYS A 678 -13.32 16.49 21.53
CA LYS A 678 -13.74 15.54 20.50
C LYS A 678 -15.24 15.27 20.62
N ILE A 679 -15.98 15.53 19.55
CA ILE A 679 -17.38 15.11 19.42
C ILE A 679 -17.43 13.87 18.55
N ARG A 680 -17.98 12.78 19.07
CA ARG A 680 -17.99 11.46 18.40
C ARG A 680 -19.38 10.87 18.27
N HIS A 681 -19.61 10.16 17.17
CA HIS A 681 -20.87 9.46 16.88
C HIS A 681 -20.97 8.06 17.52
N LEU A 682 -19.83 7.46 17.90
CA LEU A 682 -19.75 6.08 18.42
C LEU A 682 -19.43 6.08 19.92
N GLY A 683 -20.11 5.20 20.66
CA GLY A 683 -19.92 4.98 22.10
C GLY A 683 -20.81 5.82 23.00
N GLU A 684 -20.60 5.67 24.31
CA GLU A 684 -21.28 6.47 25.34
C GLU A 684 -20.38 7.61 25.86
N PRO A 685 -20.95 8.79 26.16
CA PRO A 685 -22.35 9.17 25.91
C PRO A 685 -22.59 9.58 24.44
N SER A 686 -23.85 9.63 23.99
CA SER A 686 -24.17 10.04 22.60
C SER A 686 -23.84 11.51 22.32
N VAL A 687 -23.87 11.94 21.05
CA VAL A 687 -23.53 13.33 20.64
C VAL A 687 -24.30 14.37 21.47
N SER A 688 -25.58 14.16 21.74
CA SER A 688 -26.42 15.13 22.45
C SER A 688 -25.91 15.45 23.87
N PRO A 689 -25.64 14.47 24.76
CA PRO A 689 -24.95 14.71 26.02
C PRO A 689 -23.56 15.35 25.88
N GLN A 690 -22.76 14.97 24.88
CA GLN A 690 -21.43 15.57 24.67
C GLN A 690 -21.56 17.07 24.37
N ILE A 691 -22.49 17.45 23.49
CA ILE A 691 -22.79 18.85 23.17
C ILE A 691 -23.39 19.58 24.37
N ALA A 692 -24.25 18.92 25.16
CA ALA A 692 -24.80 19.50 26.38
C ALA A 692 -23.68 19.80 27.40
N ALA A 693 -22.73 18.88 27.58
CA ALA A 693 -21.57 19.08 28.44
C ALA A 693 -20.68 20.24 27.96
N LEU A 694 -20.39 20.30 26.66
CA LEU A 694 -19.60 21.39 26.08
C LEU A 694 -20.30 22.75 26.26
N ARG A 695 -21.61 22.82 26.00
CA ARG A 695 -22.41 24.04 26.22
C ARG A 695 -22.33 24.48 27.67
N ARG A 696 -22.43 23.54 28.62
CA ARG A 696 -22.32 23.81 30.04
C ARG A 696 -20.96 24.38 30.42
N LEU A 697 -19.88 23.78 29.92
CA LEU A 697 -18.51 24.20 30.21
C LEU A 697 -18.18 25.58 29.66
N LEU A 698 -18.67 25.91 28.47
CA LEU A 698 -18.34 27.17 27.79
C LEU A 698 -19.24 28.34 28.21
N LEU A 699 -20.50 28.09 28.58
CA LEU A 699 -21.49 29.15 28.81
C LEU A 699 -21.87 29.34 30.28
N GLU A 700 -21.72 28.34 31.15
CA GLU A 700 -22.02 28.49 32.57
C GLU A 700 -20.75 28.90 33.34
N PRO A 701 -20.80 29.95 34.18
CA PRO A 701 -19.66 30.34 35.00
C PRO A 701 -19.40 29.26 36.07
N GLN A 702 -18.50 28.33 35.76
CA GLN A 702 -17.93 27.42 36.75
C GLN A 702 -16.75 28.13 37.41
N GLY A 703 -16.66 28.02 38.74
CA GLY A 703 -15.56 28.58 39.53
C GLY A 703 -14.21 28.20 38.91
N ARG A 704 -13.29 29.18 38.92
CA ARG A 704 -11.93 29.18 38.35
C ARG A 704 -11.40 27.79 37.99
N GLU A 705 -11.41 27.48 36.68
CA GLU A 705 -10.43 26.67 35.92
C GLU A 705 -11.01 26.02 34.64
N ARG A 706 -12.30 26.18 34.31
CA ARG A 706 -12.89 25.53 33.12
C ARG A 706 -13.17 26.41 31.90
N GLY A 707 -12.89 27.70 31.93
CA GLY A 707 -13.27 28.56 30.78
C GLY A 707 -12.84 30.02 30.79
N LYS A 708 -11.73 30.39 31.43
CA LYS A 708 -11.06 31.68 31.19
C LYS A 708 -9.55 31.54 31.26
#